data_AF-A0A961YF14-F1
#
_entry.id   AF-A0A961YF14-F1
#
_cell.length_a   1.000
_cell.length_b   1.000
_cell.length_c   1.000
_cell.angle_alpha   90.00
_cell.angle_beta   90.00
_cell.angle_gamma   90.00
#
_symmetry.space_group_name_H-M   'P 1'
#
loop_
_entity.id
_entity.type
_entity.pdbx_description
1 polymer ?
#
loop_
_entity_poly.entity_id
_entity_poly.type
_entity_poly.pdbx_seq_one_letter_code
_entity_poly.pdbx_strand_id
1 'polypeptide(L)'
;MPGRFKFCPACGEAHSDSTRDINRLASLSAEGRSSATTIIIATVLRWMNAPESVMRKATRKLLAFTDNRQDAALQAGHFNDFIFVTLLRGAILAALPDAEEGMPDDQIGAAIQAALGFLGRQQARRGEWLIEPELKGANLLTAERCIRDVLAHRFWVDQRRGWRYTNPNLEQLGLIEACYLSLDEMVADDPLFSSSKILSKASPDQRKEAALILFDAMRKGLAIECDALDRVKLESLAGRMRSLIKAPWSLEEDKFHASTAFMPRSPKRKEMKQRDEELILRGSPQSAVGRELRLLRFGGERPNSKEVTDIIDCILSAASTYGIATQVAAPIEGDAWRLVASSIAFRRAQDSGRAPERDNRFFKGLYQEIASLLAERGEALFGLEGREHTAQVESDLRELREARFRYGDEDLVQLNTKTERLRELREDSRFLPTLFCSPTMELGVDISEMNMVYLRNVPPTPANYAQRSGRAGRSGQAALVVAYCAAQSPHDQYFFRDPKAMVDGVVKPPSIDLTNPDLVESHLHAEWLAATGLALKASIADNLDMAGTQKPLLPEYRTKITSDEANNASTERVTAVLQALSADYGSVPPDWFSTADDHASRVVSAAPQNFEAAFNRWRDLLAAAERQVEDAATTLKDYSISPTERRAAEARQAAGNTQIKLLLGRHETQGSDFYVYRYLATEGFLPGYNFPRLPLMAFVPGGQGGKGQRYIQRARFLAISEFGPQSLVYHEGRAYRVDRALLKEAGGGPEGQLPTFSVAICPACGAGHDGEPPEECHVCRQPLSGADLIQKLHRIDNVGTRQAERITANDEDRRRQGFELQTTFSFRHATGVSARVLSDDLGDIAIATFAPAASVRRINKGLRRRKDLSDIGFWIDPKSGYWAGAPGTQDEEEAANPTKARQKITPVVEDRKNALLVRFPAPWLIALGDRSDVVMTTLQHALARGIETVFQLEEGEILVEPTPSKDSRNALFFYEAAEGGAGALSRLINEQGAFNAVAREALSVMHYTDASIGDARGRGPRALAAADDARCVAGCYRCLLSYFNQPDHEQIDRQDEQALDLLIRLMNARSASTASSAPCGDELLNCPAPDTEPLVVGNITLPLIWRKCRVAAVEGNFASNELIGALKAKGVRLIVLSNDADARKTAIAELEAALKGVSA
;
A
#
# COMPACT_ATOMS: atom_id res chain seq x y z
N MET A 1 -7.72 14.83 -27.92
CA MET A 1 -7.19 16.14 -27.48
C MET A 1 -6.01 15.88 -26.56
N PRO A 2 -4.78 16.30 -26.91
CA PRO A 2 -3.66 16.31 -25.96
C PRO A 2 -3.89 17.43 -24.93
N GLY A 3 -3.90 17.11 -23.63
CA GLY A 3 -4.10 18.07 -22.55
C GLY A 3 -5.22 17.68 -21.56
N ARG A 4 -5.30 18.36 -20.41
CA ARG A 4 -6.37 18.13 -19.42
C ARG A 4 -7.73 18.52 -19.99
N PHE A 5 -8.77 17.75 -19.68
CA PHE A 5 -10.15 18.07 -20.09
C PHE A 5 -10.68 19.24 -19.24
N LYS A 6 -10.54 20.45 -19.78
CA LYS A 6 -10.89 21.69 -19.06
C LYS A 6 -12.30 22.17 -19.33
N PHE A 7 -12.94 21.69 -20.39
CA PHE A 7 -14.21 22.22 -20.85
C PHE A 7 -15.04 21.11 -21.50
N CYS A 8 -16.27 20.94 -21.04
CA CYS A 8 -17.20 20.01 -21.67
C CYS A 8 -17.98 20.73 -22.79
N PRO A 9 -17.80 20.35 -24.07
CA PRO A 9 -18.50 21.00 -25.17
C PRO A 9 -20.01 20.71 -25.18
N ALA A 10 -20.47 19.68 -24.46
CA ALA A 10 -21.89 19.31 -24.40
C ALA A 10 -22.67 20.08 -23.33
N CYS A 11 -22.08 20.32 -22.16
CA CYS A 11 -22.74 21.07 -21.08
C CYS A 11 -22.19 22.48 -20.85
N GLY A 12 -21.12 22.89 -21.56
CA GLY A 12 -20.52 24.21 -21.43
C GLY A 12 -19.71 24.43 -20.14
N GLU A 13 -19.54 23.37 -19.33
CA GLU A 13 -18.91 23.46 -18.02
C GLU A 13 -17.39 23.53 -18.12
N ALA A 14 -16.77 24.45 -17.37
CA ALA A 14 -15.31 24.57 -17.26
C ALA A 14 -14.78 23.94 -15.96
N HIS A 15 -13.90 22.95 -16.06
CA HIS A 15 -13.32 22.21 -14.94
C HIS A 15 -12.06 22.89 -14.38
N SER A 16 -11.80 22.73 -13.06
CA SER A 16 -10.58 23.23 -12.42
C SER A 16 -9.32 22.53 -12.96
N ASP A 17 -8.11 22.96 -12.61
CA ASP A 17 -6.90 22.23 -13.04
C ASP A 17 -6.54 21.07 -12.10
N SER A 18 -7.03 21.02 -10.86
CA SER A 18 -6.51 20.11 -9.82
C SER A 18 -7.03 18.66 -9.90
N THR A 19 -8.18 18.41 -10.53
CA THR A 19 -8.77 17.07 -10.58
C THR A 19 -8.37 16.25 -11.81
N ARG A 20 -8.31 14.92 -11.67
CA ARG A 20 -7.96 14.02 -12.78
C ARG A 20 -9.06 13.98 -13.83
N ASP A 21 -8.68 13.84 -15.10
CA ASP A 21 -9.64 13.77 -16.21
C ASP A 21 -10.55 12.53 -16.14
N ILE A 22 -10.08 11.43 -15.55
CA ILE A 22 -10.92 10.24 -15.37
C ILE A 22 -12.14 10.52 -14.47
N ASN A 23 -12.01 11.43 -13.50
CA ASN A 23 -13.12 11.85 -12.67
C ASN A 23 -14.10 12.76 -13.45
N ARG A 24 -13.65 13.40 -14.55
CA ARG A 24 -14.45 14.29 -15.44
C ARG A 24 -15.18 13.53 -16.54
N LEU A 25 -14.49 12.50 -17.05
CA LEU A 25 -14.81 11.78 -18.28
C LEU A 25 -15.14 10.32 -17.93
N ALA A 26 -15.89 10.10 -16.86
CA ALA A 26 -16.42 8.77 -16.59
C ALA A 26 -17.31 8.39 -17.78
N SER A 27 -16.82 7.46 -18.62
CA SER A 27 -17.63 6.86 -19.70
C SER A 27 -18.72 6.00 -19.06
N LEU A 28 -19.70 5.56 -19.88
CA LEU A 28 -20.65 4.49 -19.49
C LEU A 28 -19.95 3.21 -18.98
N SER A 29 -18.65 3.06 -19.21
CA SER A 29 -17.78 1.94 -18.85
C SER A 29 -16.74 2.27 -17.77
N ALA A 30 -16.77 3.47 -17.18
CA ALA A 30 -15.96 3.85 -16.03
C ALA A 30 -16.80 3.70 -14.76
N GLU A 31 -16.53 2.68 -13.96
CA GLU A 31 -17.26 2.36 -12.74
C GLU A 31 -16.49 2.80 -11.49
N GLY A 32 -17.19 3.31 -10.48
CA GLY A 32 -16.63 3.55 -9.16
C GLY A 32 -16.71 2.29 -8.30
N ARG A 33 -15.59 1.61 -8.06
CA ARG A 33 -15.59 0.32 -7.33
C ARG A 33 -16.03 0.46 -5.87
N SER A 34 -15.63 1.55 -5.20
CA SER A 34 -16.01 1.79 -3.80
C SER A 34 -17.45 2.28 -3.68
N SER A 35 -17.93 3.09 -4.62
CA SER A 35 -19.34 3.46 -4.75
C SER A 35 -20.23 2.25 -5.03
N ALA A 36 -19.90 1.40 -6.00
CA ALA A 36 -20.65 0.18 -6.32
C ALA A 36 -20.77 -0.73 -5.08
N THR A 37 -19.64 -0.98 -4.40
CA THR A 37 -19.61 -1.75 -3.16
C THR A 37 -20.50 -1.15 -2.08
N THR A 38 -20.41 0.16 -1.87
CA THR A 38 -21.20 0.86 -0.85
C THR A 38 -22.69 0.79 -1.16
N ILE A 39 -23.09 1.01 -2.41
CA ILE A 39 -24.50 0.98 -2.83
C ILE A 39 -25.07 -0.43 -2.70
N ILE A 40 -24.34 -1.47 -3.12
CA ILE A 40 -24.78 -2.86 -3.00
C ILE A 40 -24.97 -3.21 -1.52
N ILE A 41 -23.96 -2.98 -0.69
CA ILE A 41 -24.01 -3.26 0.75
C ILE A 41 -25.13 -2.48 1.44
N ALA A 42 -25.23 -1.17 1.19
CA ALA A 42 -26.27 -0.33 1.78
C ALA A 42 -27.67 -0.79 1.34
N THR A 43 -27.86 -1.16 0.08
CA THR A 43 -29.15 -1.66 -0.43
C THR A 43 -29.55 -2.97 0.24
N VAL A 44 -28.62 -3.90 0.37
CA VAL A 44 -28.83 -5.17 1.07
C VAL A 44 -29.21 -4.92 2.53
N LEU A 45 -28.47 -4.06 3.24
CA LEU A 45 -28.74 -3.78 4.64
C LEU A 45 -30.08 -3.06 4.84
N ARG A 46 -30.46 -2.15 3.93
CA ARG A 46 -31.79 -1.53 3.94
C ARG A 46 -32.88 -2.58 3.74
N TRP A 47 -32.72 -3.48 2.77
CA TRP A 47 -33.66 -4.58 2.56
C TRP A 47 -33.79 -5.48 3.79
N MET A 48 -32.67 -5.86 4.41
CA MET A 48 -32.67 -6.66 5.64
C MET A 48 -33.36 -5.93 6.81
N ASN A 49 -33.33 -4.59 6.83
CA ASN A 49 -33.91 -3.76 7.87
C ASN A 49 -35.27 -3.14 7.52
N ALA A 50 -35.85 -3.51 6.38
CA ALA A 50 -37.19 -3.04 6.01
C ALA A 50 -38.21 -3.43 7.09
N PRO A 51 -39.26 -2.62 7.33
CA PRO A 51 -40.26 -2.88 8.37
C PRO A 51 -40.89 -4.28 8.30
N GLU A 52 -41.05 -4.81 7.09
CA GLU A 52 -41.61 -6.13 6.77
C GLU A 52 -40.61 -7.30 6.89
N SER A 53 -39.34 -7.04 7.24
CA SER A 53 -38.31 -8.07 7.31
C SER A 53 -38.55 -9.07 8.45
N VAL A 54 -38.66 -10.35 8.11
CA VAL A 54 -38.78 -11.48 9.05
C VAL A 54 -37.44 -11.88 9.70
N MET A 55 -36.33 -11.27 9.27
CA MET A 55 -34.99 -11.60 9.80
C MET A 55 -34.81 -11.05 11.22
N ARG A 56 -34.27 -11.87 12.13
CA ARG A 56 -33.85 -11.45 13.47
C ARG A 56 -32.81 -10.32 13.36
N LYS A 57 -32.93 -9.26 14.17
CA LYS A 57 -32.04 -8.08 14.09
C LYS A 57 -30.54 -8.46 14.11
N ALA A 58 -30.12 -9.38 14.98
CA ALA A 58 -28.72 -9.81 15.11
C ALA A 58 -28.16 -10.60 13.90
N THR A 59 -29.02 -11.03 12.95
CA THR A 59 -28.61 -11.74 11.72
C THR A 59 -28.64 -10.85 10.47
N ARG A 60 -29.03 -9.57 10.62
CA ARG A 60 -29.05 -8.54 9.56
C ARG A 60 -27.65 -7.95 9.35
N LYS A 61 -26.69 -8.82 8.99
CA LYS A 61 -25.26 -8.50 8.88
C LYS A 61 -24.61 -9.18 7.68
N LEU A 62 -23.46 -8.66 7.25
CA LEU A 62 -22.66 -9.23 6.18
C LEU A 62 -21.16 -9.00 6.38
N LEU A 63 -20.35 -9.89 5.79
CA LEU A 63 -18.91 -9.68 5.64
C LEU A 63 -18.59 -9.22 4.23
N ALA A 64 -17.73 -8.21 4.11
CA ALA A 64 -17.25 -7.69 2.85
C ALA A 64 -15.75 -7.94 2.72
N PHE A 65 -15.32 -8.80 1.80
CA PHE A 65 -13.92 -9.08 1.54
C PHE A 65 -13.34 -8.20 0.45
N THR A 66 -12.10 -7.80 0.66
CA THR A 66 -11.23 -7.10 -0.30
C THR A 66 -9.91 -7.86 -0.45
N ASP A 67 -9.18 -7.63 -1.53
CA ASP A 67 -7.88 -8.30 -1.76
C ASP A 67 -6.72 -7.76 -0.92
N ASN A 68 -6.83 -6.54 -0.38
CA ASN A 68 -5.76 -5.89 0.37
C ASN A 68 -6.32 -5.21 1.63
N ARG A 69 -5.59 -5.31 2.75
CA ARG A 69 -5.95 -4.63 4.01
C ARG A 69 -6.16 -3.12 3.84
N GLN A 70 -5.38 -2.45 2.96
CA GLN A 70 -5.59 -1.02 2.69
C GLN A 70 -6.91 -0.71 1.97
N ASP A 71 -7.38 -1.63 1.12
CA ASP A 71 -8.66 -1.46 0.42
C ASP A 71 -9.84 -1.72 1.38
N ALA A 72 -9.69 -2.62 2.37
CA ALA A 72 -10.65 -2.79 3.46
C ALA A 72 -10.79 -1.52 4.30
N ALA A 73 -9.66 -0.90 4.69
CA ALA A 73 -9.63 0.37 5.41
C ALA A 73 -10.30 1.50 4.62
N LEU A 74 -10.01 1.58 3.32
CA LEU A 74 -10.64 2.52 2.38
C LEU A 74 -12.14 2.32 2.33
N GLN A 75 -12.59 1.08 2.12
CA GLN A 75 -14.01 0.78 1.95
C GLN A 75 -14.81 1.04 3.23
N ALA A 76 -14.25 0.75 4.42
CA ALA A 76 -14.87 1.07 5.70
C ALA A 76 -15.07 2.59 5.88
N GLY A 77 -14.04 3.39 5.59
CA GLY A 77 -14.12 4.85 5.63
C GLY A 77 -15.14 5.40 4.63
N HIS A 78 -15.10 4.92 3.39
CA HIS A 78 -16.01 5.30 2.32
C HIS A 78 -17.48 4.99 2.66
N PHE A 79 -17.75 3.78 3.16
CA PHE A 79 -19.10 3.35 3.55
C PHE A 79 -19.67 4.25 4.65
N ASN A 80 -18.92 4.47 5.73
CA ASN A 80 -19.37 5.30 6.85
C ASN A 80 -19.61 6.76 6.45
N ASP A 81 -18.73 7.32 5.62
CA ASP A 81 -18.90 8.68 5.12
C ASP A 81 -20.13 8.80 4.20
N PHE A 82 -20.38 7.81 3.35
CA PHE A 82 -21.57 7.75 2.50
C PHE A 82 -22.86 7.71 3.31
N ILE A 83 -22.94 6.82 4.32
CA ILE A 83 -24.10 6.74 5.21
C ILE A 83 -24.33 8.08 5.93
N PHE A 84 -23.26 8.69 6.44
CA PHE A 84 -23.32 10.00 7.09
C PHE A 84 -23.85 11.11 6.16
N VAL A 85 -23.27 11.27 4.97
CA VAL A 85 -23.69 12.30 4.01
C VAL A 85 -25.14 12.08 3.58
N THR A 86 -25.54 10.83 3.36
CA THR A 86 -26.91 10.48 2.99
C THR A 86 -27.92 10.81 4.09
N LEU A 87 -27.60 10.49 5.35
CA LEU A 87 -28.41 10.85 6.51
C LEU A 87 -28.51 12.37 6.69
N LEU A 88 -27.38 13.08 6.59
CA LEU A 88 -27.36 14.54 6.72
C LEU A 88 -28.24 15.21 5.66
N ARG A 89 -28.12 14.80 4.40
CA ARG A 89 -28.91 15.37 3.29
C ARG A 89 -30.39 14.99 3.36
N GLY A 90 -30.71 13.75 3.73
CA GLY A 90 -32.09 13.35 4.01
C GLY A 90 -32.70 14.18 5.15
N ALA A 91 -31.93 14.46 6.21
CA ALA A 91 -32.38 15.29 7.32
C ALA A 91 -32.56 16.77 6.95
N ILE A 92 -31.66 17.34 6.13
CA ILE A 92 -31.82 18.69 5.59
C ILE A 92 -33.12 18.77 4.78
N LEU A 93 -33.35 17.80 3.89
CA LEU A 93 -34.57 17.77 3.08
C LEU A 93 -35.82 17.60 3.95
N ALA A 94 -35.78 16.72 4.96
CA ALA A 94 -36.88 16.53 5.92
C ALA A 94 -37.17 17.79 6.76
N ALA A 95 -36.14 18.58 7.08
CA ALA A 95 -36.24 19.77 7.92
C ALA A 95 -36.78 21.01 7.20
N LEU A 96 -36.48 21.17 5.91
CA LEU A 96 -36.88 22.36 5.15
C LEU A 96 -38.38 22.34 4.78
N PRO A 97 -39.07 23.49 4.85
CA PRO A 97 -40.49 23.60 4.54
C PRO A 97 -40.72 23.69 3.03
N ASP A 98 -41.98 23.45 2.62
CA ASP A 98 -42.48 23.72 1.26
C ASP A 98 -42.98 25.17 1.08
N ALA A 99 -42.93 26.00 2.15
CA ALA A 99 -43.43 27.38 2.16
C ALA A 99 -42.58 28.33 1.29
N GLU A 100 -43.22 29.33 0.66
CA GLU A 100 -42.55 30.29 -0.24
C GLU A 100 -41.51 31.16 0.47
N GLU A 101 -41.76 31.58 1.72
CA GLU A 101 -40.84 32.41 2.50
C GLU A 101 -39.55 31.67 2.91
N GLY A 102 -39.56 30.34 2.88
CA GLY A 102 -38.45 29.49 3.30
C GLY A 102 -38.11 29.58 4.79
N MET A 103 -36.96 29.03 5.16
CA MET A 103 -36.45 28.98 6.53
C MET A 103 -35.13 29.79 6.64
N PRO A 104 -35.03 30.74 7.60
CA PRO A 104 -33.82 31.51 7.83
C PRO A 104 -32.71 30.66 8.50
N ASP A 105 -31.46 31.12 8.40
CA ASP A 105 -30.28 30.35 8.79
C ASP A 105 -30.22 29.95 10.27
N ASP A 106 -30.70 30.81 11.16
CA ASP A 106 -30.70 30.62 12.61
C ASP A 106 -31.59 29.44 13.08
N GLN A 107 -32.59 29.08 12.27
CA GLN A 107 -33.52 27.98 12.55
C GLN A 107 -33.06 26.63 11.97
N ILE A 108 -32.23 26.65 10.91
CA ILE A 108 -31.86 25.45 10.15
C ILE A 108 -31.20 24.39 11.02
N GLY A 109 -30.23 24.78 11.86
CA GLY A 109 -29.52 23.84 12.74
C GLY A 109 -30.46 23.09 13.68
N ALA A 110 -31.44 23.80 14.26
CA ALA A 110 -32.44 23.21 15.17
C ALA A 110 -33.43 22.32 14.42
N ALA A 111 -33.84 22.71 13.21
CA ALA A 111 -34.73 21.91 12.37
C ALA A 111 -34.08 20.58 11.94
N ILE A 112 -32.81 20.61 11.51
CA ILE A 112 -32.05 19.40 11.17
C ILE A 112 -31.86 18.51 12.41
N GLN A 113 -31.55 19.10 13.57
CA GLN A 113 -31.44 18.37 14.83
C GLN A 113 -32.75 17.64 15.18
N ALA A 114 -33.90 18.31 15.00
CA ALA A 114 -35.21 17.73 15.22
C ALA A 114 -35.53 16.60 14.23
N ALA A 115 -35.24 16.78 12.94
CA ALA A 115 -35.42 15.76 11.90
C ALA A 115 -34.59 14.49 12.17
N LEU A 116 -33.35 14.66 12.64
CA LEU A 116 -32.49 13.54 13.07
C LEU A 116 -32.95 12.91 14.40
N GLY A 117 -33.81 13.58 15.17
CA GLY A 117 -34.20 13.15 16.51
C GLY A 117 -33.05 13.22 17.53
N PHE A 118 -32.08 14.11 17.30
CA PHE A 118 -30.93 14.34 18.20
C PHE A 118 -31.28 15.30 19.34
N LEU A 119 -32.39 14.99 20.00
CA LEU A 119 -32.91 15.72 21.14
C LEU A 119 -32.60 14.91 22.41
N GLY A 120 -32.10 15.58 23.43
CA GLY A 120 -31.78 15.01 24.73
C GLY A 120 -32.97 14.27 25.34
N ARG A 121 -34.21 14.75 25.14
CA ARG A 121 -35.42 14.04 25.60
C ARG A 121 -35.66 12.68 24.91
N GLN A 122 -35.08 12.43 23.74
CA GLN A 122 -35.29 11.21 22.97
C GLN A 122 -34.21 10.17 23.28
N GLN A 123 -34.39 9.47 24.41
CA GLN A 123 -33.36 8.57 24.96
C GLN A 123 -32.91 7.47 23.98
N ALA A 124 -33.83 6.92 23.18
CA ALA A 124 -33.55 5.85 22.21
C ALA A 124 -32.53 6.25 21.11
N ARG A 125 -32.38 7.55 20.80
CA ARG A 125 -31.45 8.03 19.75
C ARG A 125 -30.15 8.62 20.29
N ARG A 126 -29.96 8.67 21.61
CA ARG A 126 -28.76 9.26 22.22
C ARG A 126 -27.47 8.55 21.81
N GLY A 127 -27.51 7.23 21.61
CA GLY A 127 -26.36 6.42 21.15
C GLY A 127 -25.88 6.72 19.73
N GLU A 128 -26.67 7.42 18.91
CA GLU A 128 -26.27 7.79 17.54
C GLU A 128 -25.29 8.96 17.48
N TRP A 129 -25.33 9.85 18.49
CA TRP A 129 -24.62 11.13 18.43
C TRP A 129 -23.84 11.49 19.71
N LEU A 130 -24.14 10.88 20.87
CA LEU A 130 -23.38 11.07 22.10
C LEU A 130 -22.33 9.97 22.29
N ILE A 131 -21.18 10.35 22.83
CA ILE A 131 -20.18 9.39 23.32
C ILE A 131 -20.73 8.64 24.55
N GLU A 132 -21.43 9.35 25.43
CA GLU A 132 -22.06 8.81 26.63
C GLU A 132 -23.58 9.01 26.58
N PRO A 133 -24.36 7.99 26.15
CA PRO A 133 -25.82 8.12 25.98
C PRO A 133 -26.56 8.44 27.29
N GLU A 134 -25.95 8.12 28.43
CA GLU A 134 -26.49 8.34 29.76
C GLU A 134 -26.29 9.76 30.30
N LEU A 135 -25.63 10.66 29.54
CA LEU A 135 -25.42 12.07 29.93
C LEU A 135 -26.71 12.73 30.46
N LYS A 136 -26.57 13.50 31.55
CA LYS A 136 -27.66 14.22 32.23
C LYS A 136 -27.28 15.68 32.50
N GLY A 137 -28.29 16.50 32.81
CA GLY A 137 -28.11 17.87 33.29
C GLY A 137 -27.41 18.79 32.29
N ALA A 138 -26.52 19.67 32.79
CA ALA A 138 -25.87 20.72 32.02
C ALA A 138 -25.00 20.19 30.86
N ASN A 139 -24.39 19.01 31.01
CA ASN A 139 -23.55 18.42 29.97
C ASN A 139 -24.40 17.96 28.77
N LEU A 140 -25.60 17.42 29.02
CA LEU A 140 -26.54 17.04 27.96
C LEU A 140 -27.03 18.27 27.18
N LEU A 141 -27.42 19.34 27.88
CA LEU A 141 -27.82 20.61 27.26
C LEU A 141 -26.68 21.24 26.45
N THR A 142 -25.44 21.09 26.92
CA THR A 142 -24.26 21.57 26.19
C THR A 142 -24.00 20.74 24.95
N ALA A 143 -24.16 19.42 25.02
CA ALA A 143 -24.07 18.54 23.86
C ALA A 143 -25.16 18.87 22.82
N GLU A 144 -26.41 19.11 23.24
CA GLU A 144 -27.50 19.53 22.34
C GLU A 144 -27.20 20.84 21.62
N ARG A 145 -26.61 21.83 22.31
CA ARG A 145 -26.17 23.07 21.67
C ARG A 145 -25.04 22.82 20.67
N CYS A 146 -24.04 22.05 21.06
CA CYS A 146 -22.91 21.74 20.18
C CYS A 146 -23.35 20.99 18.90
N ILE A 147 -24.25 20.01 19.01
CA ILE A 147 -24.74 19.26 17.84
C ILE A 147 -25.56 20.16 16.91
N ARG A 148 -26.38 21.07 17.45
CA ARG A 148 -27.12 22.05 16.66
C ARG A 148 -26.19 22.98 15.88
N ASP A 149 -25.19 23.53 16.55
CA ASP A 149 -24.27 24.51 15.97
C ASP A 149 -23.40 23.86 14.87
N VAL A 150 -22.96 22.61 15.04
CA VAL A 150 -22.24 21.88 13.98
C VAL A 150 -23.15 21.53 12.79
N LEU A 151 -24.43 21.22 13.02
CA LEU A 151 -25.36 20.92 11.93
C LEU A 151 -25.61 22.15 11.06
N ALA A 152 -25.71 23.34 11.66
CA ALA A 152 -25.75 24.61 10.93
C ALA A 152 -24.49 24.83 10.08
N HIS A 153 -23.30 24.58 10.65
CA HIS A 153 -22.05 24.63 9.90
C HIS A 153 -22.03 23.64 8.72
N ARG A 154 -22.40 22.38 8.96
CA ARG A 154 -22.42 21.33 7.93
C ARG A 154 -23.41 21.63 6.81
N PHE A 155 -24.54 22.25 7.13
CA PHE A 155 -25.50 22.72 6.14
C PHE A 155 -24.87 23.74 5.19
N TRP A 156 -24.22 24.78 5.71
CA TRP A 156 -23.52 25.78 4.89
C TRP A 156 -22.42 25.15 4.02
N VAL A 157 -21.64 24.23 4.58
CA VAL A 157 -20.60 23.53 3.83
C VAL A 157 -21.18 22.67 2.71
N ASP A 158 -22.37 22.07 2.87
CA ASP A 158 -23.02 21.29 1.82
C ASP A 158 -23.54 22.18 0.66
N GLN A 159 -23.85 23.45 0.92
CA GLN A 159 -24.26 24.43 -0.10
C GLN A 159 -23.13 24.83 -1.05
N ARG A 160 -21.87 24.52 -0.72
CA ARG A 160 -20.75 24.84 -1.60
C ARG A 160 -20.91 24.16 -2.95
N ARG A 161 -20.47 24.85 -4.02
CA ARG A 161 -20.28 24.23 -5.33
C ARG A 161 -19.07 23.29 -5.27
N GLY A 162 -19.28 22.12 -4.68
CA GLY A 162 -18.35 21.00 -4.71
C GLY A 162 -18.59 20.18 -5.97
N TRP A 163 -17.50 19.86 -6.65
CA TRP A 163 -17.48 18.98 -7.82
C TRP A 163 -17.64 17.50 -7.41
N ARG A 164 -18.76 17.17 -6.76
CA ARG A 164 -19.04 15.83 -6.24
C ARG A 164 -19.82 15.04 -7.29
N TYR A 165 -19.14 14.48 -8.27
CA TYR A 165 -19.77 13.65 -9.31
C TYR A 165 -20.45 12.40 -8.76
N THR A 166 -19.86 11.79 -7.73
CA THR A 166 -20.34 10.54 -7.13
C THR A 166 -21.34 10.77 -6.00
N ASN A 167 -21.55 12.02 -5.54
CA ASN A 167 -22.46 12.34 -4.44
C ASN A 167 -22.96 13.82 -4.51
N PRO A 168 -23.85 14.16 -5.46
CA PRO A 168 -24.29 15.55 -5.72
C PRO A 168 -25.08 16.15 -4.54
N ASN A 169 -24.95 17.45 -4.29
CA ASN A 169 -25.68 18.12 -3.21
C ASN A 169 -27.17 18.37 -3.56
N LEU A 170 -27.96 18.72 -2.56
CA LEU A 170 -29.42 18.88 -2.71
C LEU A 170 -29.80 19.97 -3.72
N GLU A 171 -29.05 21.08 -3.78
CA GLU A 171 -29.32 22.18 -4.71
C GLU A 171 -28.96 21.82 -6.16
N GLN A 172 -27.87 21.06 -6.37
CA GLN A 172 -27.50 20.51 -7.68
C GLN A 172 -28.58 19.59 -8.22
N LEU A 173 -29.20 18.80 -7.33
CA LEU A 173 -30.34 17.95 -7.66
C LEU A 173 -31.65 18.74 -7.80
N GLY A 174 -31.68 20.05 -7.51
CA GLY A 174 -32.93 20.82 -7.51
C GLY A 174 -33.95 20.29 -6.52
N LEU A 175 -33.50 19.81 -5.35
CA LEU A 175 -34.34 19.41 -4.22
C LEU A 175 -34.54 20.55 -3.21
N ILE A 176 -33.61 21.50 -3.17
CA ILE A 176 -33.68 22.71 -2.34
C ILE A 176 -33.31 23.92 -3.18
N GLU A 177 -33.76 25.09 -2.76
CA GLU A 177 -33.44 26.38 -3.35
C GLU A 177 -33.16 27.42 -2.26
N ALA A 178 -32.34 28.41 -2.59
CA ALA A 178 -32.04 29.55 -1.75
C ALA A 178 -32.85 30.77 -2.22
N CYS A 179 -33.41 31.51 -1.26
CA CYS A 179 -34.18 32.72 -1.47
C CYS A 179 -33.47 33.88 -0.76
N TYR A 180 -33.41 35.04 -1.41
CA TYR A 180 -32.80 36.24 -0.85
C TYR A 180 -33.90 37.21 -0.42
N LEU A 181 -34.01 37.43 0.90
CA LEU A 181 -35.02 38.30 1.49
C LEU A 181 -34.81 39.75 1.00
N SER A 182 -35.90 40.45 0.70
CA SER A 182 -35.90 41.83 0.16
C SER A 182 -35.19 42.03 -1.18
N LEU A 183 -34.83 40.96 -1.91
CA LEU A 183 -34.23 41.09 -3.24
C LEU A 183 -35.16 41.80 -4.24
N ASP A 184 -36.45 41.45 -4.23
CA ASP A 184 -37.44 42.02 -5.15
C ASP A 184 -37.68 43.52 -4.88
N GLU A 185 -37.66 43.93 -3.61
CA GLU A 185 -37.71 45.33 -3.20
C GLU A 185 -36.44 46.07 -3.65
N MET A 186 -35.27 45.47 -3.41
CA MET A 186 -33.97 46.06 -3.79
C MET A 186 -33.87 46.32 -5.28
N VAL A 187 -34.27 45.37 -6.15
CA VAL A 187 -34.13 45.53 -7.62
C VAL A 187 -35.16 46.50 -8.22
N ALA A 188 -36.27 46.72 -7.53
CA ALA A 188 -37.30 47.69 -7.89
C ALA A 188 -36.95 49.14 -7.46
N ASP A 189 -35.98 49.32 -6.56
CA ASP A 189 -35.52 50.62 -6.07
C ASP A 189 -34.57 51.31 -7.07
N ASP A 190 -35.15 51.97 -8.08
CA ASP A 190 -34.42 52.65 -9.17
C ASP A 190 -33.29 53.61 -8.71
N PRO A 191 -33.47 54.45 -7.67
CA PRO A 191 -32.40 55.31 -7.14
C PRO A 191 -31.07 54.60 -6.87
N LEU A 192 -31.09 53.33 -6.40
CA LEU A 192 -29.88 52.58 -6.05
C LEU A 192 -29.01 52.23 -7.27
N PHE A 193 -29.60 52.13 -8.45
CA PHE A 193 -28.90 51.74 -9.68
C PHE A 193 -28.49 52.91 -10.57
N SER A 194 -28.79 54.14 -10.15
CA SER A 194 -28.49 55.37 -10.90
C SER A 194 -26.99 55.60 -11.14
N SER A 195 -26.12 55.08 -10.27
CA SER A 195 -24.65 55.18 -10.37
C SER A 195 -24.07 54.35 -11.52
N SER A 196 -24.79 53.31 -11.98
CA SER A 196 -24.37 52.44 -13.07
C SER A 196 -25.10 52.77 -14.36
N LYS A 197 -24.36 53.15 -15.40
CA LYS A 197 -24.93 53.51 -16.72
C LYS A 197 -25.67 52.35 -17.40
N ILE A 198 -25.34 51.10 -17.04
CA ILE A 198 -25.92 49.91 -17.64
C ILE A 198 -27.11 49.39 -16.81
N LEU A 199 -27.03 49.40 -15.48
CA LEU A 199 -28.13 48.94 -14.60
C LEU A 199 -29.27 49.95 -14.50
N SER A 200 -28.99 51.25 -14.65
CA SER A 200 -30.04 52.28 -14.74
C SER A 200 -30.97 52.10 -15.95
N LYS A 201 -30.50 51.44 -17.02
CA LYS A 201 -31.32 51.10 -18.21
C LYS A 201 -31.90 49.69 -18.17
N ALA A 202 -31.59 48.91 -17.13
CA ALA A 202 -32.05 47.54 -16.98
C ALA A 202 -33.43 47.49 -16.32
N SER A 203 -34.25 46.51 -16.71
CA SER A 203 -35.51 46.23 -16.00
C SER A 203 -35.23 45.61 -14.62
N PRO A 204 -36.19 45.66 -13.68
CA PRO A 204 -36.08 44.96 -12.39
C PRO A 204 -35.73 43.47 -12.56
N ASP A 205 -36.30 42.79 -13.56
CA ASP A 205 -35.99 41.39 -13.86
C ASP A 205 -34.52 41.17 -14.29
N GLN A 206 -33.98 42.06 -15.14
CA GLN A 206 -32.57 42.00 -15.56
C GLN A 206 -31.62 42.26 -14.38
N ARG A 207 -31.99 43.18 -13.48
CA ARG A 207 -31.23 43.44 -12.25
C ARG A 207 -31.30 42.24 -11.30
N LYS A 208 -32.48 41.61 -11.18
CA LYS A 208 -32.69 40.38 -10.40
C LYS A 208 -31.84 39.23 -10.91
N GLU A 209 -31.81 38.99 -12.23
CA GLU A 209 -30.98 37.95 -12.84
C GLU A 209 -29.49 38.17 -12.53
N ALA A 210 -29.00 39.41 -12.68
CA ALA A 210 -27.61 39.75 -12.36
C ALA A 210 -27.28 39.60 -10.86
N ALA A 211 -28.18 40.04 -9.98
CA ALA A 211 -28.03 39.91 -8.53
C ALA A 211 -28.01 38.44 -8.10
N LEU A 212 -28.89 37.60 -8.66
CA LEU A 212 -28.92 36.16 -8.39
C LEU A 212 -27.60 35.49 -8.80
N ILE A 213 -27.06 35.78 -9.99
CA ILE A 213 -25.75 35.24 -10.43
C ILE A 213 -24.64 35.61 -9.44
N LEU A 214 -24.61 36.86 -8.96
CA LEU A 214 -23.61 37.32 -8.02
C LEU A 214 -23.79 36.70 -6.62
N PHE A 215 -25.00 36.74 -6.08
CA PHE A 215 -25.28 36.25 -4.73
C PHE A 215 -25.14 34.73 -4.64
N ASP A 216 -25.54 33.98 -5.67
CA ASP A 216 -25.31 32.54 -5.71
C ASP A 216 -23.83 32.22 -5.76
N ALA A 217 -23.04 32.96 -6.56
CA ALA A 217 -21.60 32.78 -6.60
C ALA A 217 -20.96 33.04 -5.24
N MET A 218 -21.36 34.11 -4.54
CA MET A 218 -20.91 34.43 -3.18
C MET A 218 -21.29 33.34 -2.19
N ARG A 219 -22.57 32.92 -2.16
CA ARG A 219 -23.09 31.88 -1.28
C ARG A 219 -22.38 30.53 -1.50
N LYS A 220 -22.30 30.07 -2.75
CA LYS A 220 -21.65 28.81 -3.14
C LYS A 220 -20.14 28.81 -2.90
N GLY A 221 -19.53 30.00 -2.82
CA GLY A 221 -18.13 30.20 -2.43
C GLY A 221 -17.90 30.42 -0.92
N LEU A 222 -18.94 30.36 -0.09
CA LEU A 222 -18.91 30.70 1.34
C LEU A 222 -18.48 32.13 1.66
N ALA A 223 -18.71 33.09 0.76
CA ALA A 223 -18.54 34.51 1.08
C ALA A 223 -19.76 35.00 1.86
N ILE A 224 -19.90 34.51 3.10
CA ILE A 224 -21.07 34.68 3.96
C ILE A 224 -20.60 35.08 5.35
N GLU A 225 -21.23 36.10 5.92
CA GLU A 225 -21.03 36.53 7.30
C GLU A 225 -22.00 35.72 8.19
N CYS A 226 -21.46 34.71 8.85
CA CYS A 226 -22.22 33.77 9.68
C CYS A 226 -21.34 33.21 10.80
N ASP A 227 -21.90 33.11 12.00
CA ASP A 227 -21.26 32.47 13.16
C ASP A 227 -20.86 31.02 12.90
N ALA A 228 -21.67 30.30 12.12
CA ALA A 228 -21.42 28.90 11.77
C ALA A 228 -20.19 28.73 10.84
N LEU A 229 -19.66 29.80 10.26
CA LEU A 229 -18.49 29.80 9.39
C LEU A 229 -17.30 30.60 9.98
N ASP A 230 -17.44 31.13 11.20
CA ASP A 230 -16.37 31.82 11.89
C ASP A 230 -15.31 30.82 12.39
N ARG A 231 -14.06 31.06 12.01
CA ARG A 231 -12.96 30.13 12.28
C ARG A 231 -12.69 29.95 13.79
N VAL A 232 -12.71 31.03 14.56
CA VAL A 232 -12.40 31.00 16.00
C VAL A 232 -13.51 30.27 16.76
N LYS A 233 -14.77 30.54 16.40
CA LYS A 233 -15.92 29.83 16.96
C LYS A 233 -15.90 28.35 16.62
N LEU A 234 -15.51 27.97 15.39
CA LEU A 234 -15.38 26.57 14.98
C LEU A 234 -14.28 25.83 15.75
N GLU A 235 -13.11 26.45 15.93
CA GLU A 235 -12.03 25.89 16.75
C GLU A 235 -12.48 25.66 18.21
N SER A 236 -13.19 26.63 18.79
CA SER A 236 -13.78 26.49 20.13
C SER A 236 -14.85 25.40 20.19
N LEU A 237 -15.73 25.33 19.18
CA LEU A 237 -16.78 24.31 19.07
C LEU A 237 -16.17 22.90 18.98
N ALA A 238 -15.17 22.69 18.12
CA ALA A 238 -14.46 21.42 17.99
C ALA A 238 -13.85 20.97 19.32
N GLY A 239 -13.23 21.89 20.07
CA GLY A 239 -12.68 21.60 21.40
C GLY A 239 -13.74 21.08 22.39
N ARG A 240 -14.93 21.69 22.42
CA ARG A 240 -16.04 21.27 23.29
C ARG A 240 -16.67 19.93 22.88
N MET A 241 -16.76 19.66 21.57
CA MET A 241 -17.37 18.44 21.06
C MET A 241 -16.56 17.18 21.37
N ARG A 242 -15.23 17.32 21.54
CA ARG A 242 -14.26 16.22 21.66
C ARG A 242 -14.60 15.15 22.70
N SER A 243 -15.25 15.53 23.80
CA SER A 243 -15.64 14.62 24.89
C SER A 243 -17.14 14.31 24.93
N LEU A 244 -17.95 14.94 24.07
CA LEU A 244 -19.42 14.86 24.14
C LEU A 244 -20.03 14.19 22.91
N ILE A 245 -19.55 14.53 21.71
CA ILE A 245 -20.19 14.17 20.44
C ILE A 245 -19.39 13.09 19.72
N LYS A 246 -20.09 12.08 19.20
CA LYS A 246 -19.51 10.96 18.46
C LYS A 246 -19.13 11.35 17.03
N ALA A 247 -18.06 10.75 16.49
CA ALA A 247 -17.82 10.77 15.05
C ALA A 247 -18.92 9.99 14.30
N PRO A 248 -19.31 10.39 13.07
CA PRO A 248 -18.76 11.48 12.25
C PRO A 248 -19.39 12.86 12.50
N TRP A 249 -20.27 13.02 13.49
CA TRP A 249 -20.97 14.27 13.79
C TRP A 249 -20.07 15.34 14.41
N SER A 250 -19.02 14.93 15.12
CA SER A 250 -18.00 15.82 15.68
C SER A 250 -17.19 16.57 14.61
N LEU A 251 -16.75 17.78 14.93
CA LEU A 251 -15.72 18.49 14.19
C LEU A 251 -14.33 17.98 14.61
N GLU A 252 -13.59 17.37 13.68
CA GLU A 252 -12.20 16.92 13.92
C GLU A 252 -11.22 18.01 13.46
N GLU A 253 -10.08 18.18 14.15
CA GLU A 253 -9.07 19.28 14.06
C GLU A 253 -8.48 19.60 12.66
N ASP A 254 -8.95 18.98 11.57
CA ASP A 254 -8.56 19.32 10.20
C ASP A 254 -9.24 20.61 9.71
N LYS A 255 -8.66 21.25 8.67
CA LYS A 255 -9.10 22.53 8.08
C LYS A 255 -10.63 22.62 7.90
N PHE A 256 -11.33 23.23 8.86
CA PHE A 256 -12.75 23.56 8.69
C PHE A 256 -12.91 24.62 7.61
N HIS A 257 -13.98 24.51 6.82
CA HIS A 257 -14.31 25.53 5.84
C HIS A 257 -14.90 26.75 6.56
N ALA A 258 -14.13 27.82 6.61
CA ALA A 258 -14.56 29.10 7.15
C ALA A 258 -15.06 30.03 6.04
N SER A 259 -15.65 31.17 6.44
CA SER A 259 -16.08 32.21 5.51
C SER A 259 -14.93 32.70 4.65
N THR A 260 -15.15 32.74 3.33
CA THR A 260 -14.28 33.43 2.39
C THR A 260 -14.68 34.90 2.26
N ALA A 261 -13.86 35.68 1.57
CA ALA A 261 -14.14 37.08 1.24
C ALA A 261 -14.31 37.22 -0.27
N PHE A 262 -15.44 37.76 -0.73
CA PHE A 262 -15.63 38.08 -2.14
C PHE A 262 -14.88 39.37 -2.47
N MET A 263 -13.93 39.29 -3.40
CA MET A 263 -13.13 40.44 -3.82
C MET A 263 -13.40 40.75 -5.29
N PRO A 264 -14.13 41.83 -5.61
CA PRO A 264 -14.35 42.30 -6.98
C PRO A 264 -13.02 42.55 -7.72
N ARG A 265 -12.01 43.02 -6.98
CA ARG A 265 -10.66 43.35 -7.47
C ARG A 265 -9.60 42.50 -6.76
N SER A 266 -9.57 41.20 -7.03
CA SER A 266 -8.61 40.27 -6.41
C SER A 266 -7.18 40.42 -6.97
N PRO A 267 -6.11 40.27 -6.15
CA PRO A 267 -4.72 40.31 -6.62
C PRO A 267 -4.38 39.20 -7.63
N LYS A 268 -3.25 39.31 -8.35
CA LYS A 268 -2.84 38.25 -9.30
C LYS A 268 -2.33 37.02 -8.54
N ARG A 269 -2.51 35.82 -9.11
CA ARG A 269 -2.03 34.56 -8.50
C ARG A 269 -0.54 34.57 -8.09
N LYS A 270 0.31 35.28 -8.82
CA LYS A 270 1.75 35.39 -8.53
C LYS A 270 2.08 36.24 -7.29
N GLU A 271 1.12 37.04 -6.82
CA GLU A 271 1.27 37.97 -5.70
C GLU A 271 0.71 37.39 -4.40
N MET A 272 0.25 36.13 -4.39
CA MET A 272 -0.43 35.49 -3.27
C MET A 272 0.27 34.23 -2.80
N LYS A 273 0.23 33.98 -1.48
CA LYS A 273 0.58 32.67 -0.93
C LYS A 273 -0.62 31.73 -1.07
N GLN A 274 -0.36 30.43 -1.16
CA GLN A 274 -1.40 29.40 -1.32
C GLN A 274 -2.47 29.45 -0.21
N ARG A 275 -2.07 29.78 1.03
CA ARG A 275 -2.98 29.97 2.17
C ARG A 275 -3.96 31.13 1.99
N ASP A 276 -3.57 32.15 1.23
CA ASP A 276 -4.39 33.34 1.01
C ASP A 276 -5.44 33.06 -0.09
N GLU A 277 -5.14 32.14 -1.02
CA GLU A 277 -6.09 31.69 -2.05
C GLU A 277 -7.30 30.95 -1.45
N GLU A 278 -7.13 30.25 -0.31
CA GLU A 278 -8.23 29.56 0.40
C GLU A 278 -9.25 30.53 1.02
N LEU A 279 -8.86 31.79 1.25
CA LEU A 279 -9.69 32.80 1.94
C LEU A 279 -10.44 33.73 0.98
N ILE A 280 -10.15 33.66 -0.33
CA ILE A 280 -10.62 34.65 -1.31
C ILE A 280 -11.49 34.00 -2.38
N LEU A 281 -12.67 34.57 -2.56
CA LEU A 281 -13.53 34.33 -3.71
C LEU A 281 -13.36 35.46 -4.74
N ARG A 282 -12.91 35.12 -5.95
CA ARG A 282 -12.56 36.12 -6.98
C ARG A 282 -13.81 36.59 -7.73
N GLY A 283 -14.00 37.91 -7.78
CA GLY A 283 -15.09 38.58 -8.49
C GLY A 283 -14.69 39.34 -9.76
N SER A 284 -13.46 39.16 -10.27
CA SER A 284 -13.00 39.96 -11.42
C SER A 284 -13.80 39.67 -12.71
N PRO A 285 -13.71 40.52 -13.76
CA PRO A 285 -14.38 40.26 -15.04
C PRO A 285 -13.99 38.94 -15.73
N GLN A 286 -12.84 38.35 -15.36
CA GLN A 286 -12.36 37.06 -15.87
C GLN A 286 -12.78 35.87 -14.98
N SER A 287 -13.34 36.13 -13.79
CA SER A 287 -13.87 35.11 -12.90
C SER A 287 -15.09 34.39 -13.50
N ALA A 288 -15.57 33.33 -12.84
CA ALA A 288 -16.80 32.65 -13.28
C ALA A 288 -18.00 33.60 -13.28
N VAL A 289 -18.22 34.32 -12.18
CA VAL A 289 -19.30 35.32 -12.04
C VAL A 289 -19.18 36.42 -13.09
N GLY A 290 -17.97 36.94 -13.32
CA GLY A 290 -17.74 37.98 -14.32
C GLY A 290 -18.01 37.53 -15.76
N ARG A 291 -17.74 36.25 -16.08
CA ARG A 291 -18.06 35.66 -17.39
C ARG A 291 -19.56 35.45 -17.59
N GLU A 292 -20.28 35.01 -16.55
CA GLU A 292 -21.74 34.83 -16.62
C GLU A 292 -22.47 36.17 -16.78
N LEU A 293 -22.09 37.18 -15.99
CA LEU A 293 -22.64 38.55 -16.13
C LEU A 293 -22.39 39.15 -17.52
N ARG A 294 -21.32 38.74 -18.20
CA ARG A 294 -20.99 39.17 -19.57
C ARG A 294 -21.94 38.62 -20.64
N LEU A 295 -22.60 37.50 -20.35
CA LEU A 295 -23.53 36.87 -21.29
C LEU A 295 -24.91 37.51 -21.25
N LEU A 296 -25.25 38.17 -20.13
CA LEU A 296 -26.52 38.89 -19.94
C LEU A 296 -26.63 40.10 -20.87
N ARG A 297 -27.87 40.52 -21.11
CA ARG A 297 -28.21 41.74 -21.83
C ARG A 297 -28.95 42.70 -20.92
N PHE A 298 -28.49 43.94 -20.87
CA PHE A 298 -29.10 45.02 -20.11
C PHE A 298 -29.54 46.08 -21.12
N GLY A 299 -30.85 46.34 -21.22
CA GLY A 299 -31.38 47.24 -22.27
C GLY A 299 -30.99 46.84 -23.71
N GLY A 300 -30.71 45.57 -23.97
CA GLY A 300 -30.33 45.03 -25.29
C GLY A 300 -28.83 44.86 -25.55
N GLU A 301 -27.97 45.50 -24.76
CA GLU A 301 -26.50 45.49 -24.92
C GLU A 301 -25.81 44.51 -23.97
N ARG A 302 -24.64 43.98 -24.37
CA ARG A 302 -23.81 43.11 -23.51
C ARG A 302 -22.70 43.93 -22.84
N PRO A 303 -22.43 43.73 -21.53
CA PRO A 303 -21.42 44.51 -20.84
C PRO A 303 -19.98 44.15 -21.26
N ASN A 304 -19.11 45.15 -21.31
CA ASN A 304 -17.67 45.01 -21.45
C ASN A 304 -16.99 44.73 -20.08
N SER A 305 -15.66 44.53 -20.05
CA SER A 305 -14.96 44.17 -18.80
C SER A 305 -15.07 45.23 -17.70
N LYS A 306 -15.11 46.52 -18.07
CA LYS A 306 -15.22 47.62 -17.11
C LYS A 306 -16.64 47.69 -16.55
N GLU A 307 -17.63 47.57 -17.42
CA GLU A 307 -19.05 47.55 -17.06
C GLU A 307 -19.41 46.36 -16.17
N VAL A 308 -18.78 45.20 -16.33
CA VAL A 308 -18.98 44.06 -15.39
C VAL A 308 -18.52 44.42 -13.97
N THR A 309 -17.40 45.13 -13.83
CA THR A 309 -16.94 45.62 -12.52
C THR A 309 -17.95 46.60 -11.94
N ASP A 310 -18.40 47.56 -12.75
CA ASP A 310 -19.39 48.56 -12.35
C ASP A 310 -20.73 47.93 -11.95
N ILE A 311 -21.16 46.85 -12.62
CA ILE A 311 -22.35 46.05 -12.27
C ILE A 311 -22.19 45.44 -10.87
N ILE A 312 -21.06 44.75 -10.63
CA ILE A 312 -20.79 44.08 -9.36
C ILE A 312 -20.77 45.09 -8.21
N ASP A 313 -20.04 46.19 -8.37
CA ASP A 313 -19.90 47.22 -7.33
C ASP A 313 -21.27 47.88 -7.01
N CYS A 314 -22.08 48.17 -8.04
CA CYS A 314 -23.40 48.76 -7.87
C CYS A 314 -24.38 47.81 -7.17
N ILE A 315 -24.41 46.53 -7.55
CA ILE A 315 -25.26 45.52 -6.88
C ILE A 315 -24.82 45.33 -5.43
N LEU A 316 -23.52 45.27 -5.13
CA LEU A 316 -23.05 45.13 -3.74
C LEU A 316 -23.39 46.35 -2.88
N SER A 317 -23.29 47.56 -3.43
CA SER A 317 -23.70 48.78 -2.75
C SER A 317 -25.21 48.81 -2.48
N ALA A 318 -26.04 48.39 -3.45
CA ALA A 318 -27.48 48.27 -3.27
C ALA A 318 -27.82 47.21 -2.19
N ALA A 319 -27.17 46.04 -2.27
CA ALA A 319 -27.31 44.95 -1.31
C ALA A 319 -26.90 45.38 0.10
N SER A 320 -25.86 46.22 0.24
CA SER A 320 -25.45 46.79 1.51
C SER A 320 -26.50 47.70 2.13
N THR A 321 -27.26 48.42 1.31
CA THR A 321 -28.32 49.34 1.76
C THR A 321 -29.52 48.55 2.31
N TYR A 322 -29.85 47.43 1.68
CA TYR A 322 -30.92 46.52 2.10
C TYR A 322 -30.47 45.45 3.12
N GLY A 323 -29.21 45.49 3.60
CA GLY A 323 -28.70 44.54 4.58
C GLY A 323 -28.48 43.11 4.06
N ILE A 324 -28.46 42.91 2.74
CA ILE A 324 -28.22 41.61 2.08
C ILE A 324 -26.71 41.28 2.03
N ALA A 325 -25.86 42.31 1.92
CA ALA A 325 -24.41 42.17 1.90
C ALA A 325 -23.75 43.15 2.86
N THR A 326 -22.53 42.87 3.28
CA THR A 326 -21.71 43.78 4.09
C THR A 326 -20.29 43.80 3.59
N GLN A 327 -19.65 44.97 3.70
CA GLN A 327 -18.21 45.09 3.48
C GLN A 327 -17.48 44.55 4.70
N VAL A 328 -16.38 43.82 4.48
CA VAL A 328 -15.56 43.22 5.54
C VAL A 328 -14.09 43.54 5.33
N ALA A 329 -13.28 43.35 6.37
CA ALA A 329 -11.83 43.45 6.25
C ALA A 329 -11.31 42.42 5.25
N ALA A 330 -10.59 42.89 4.22
CA ALA A 330 -10.07 42.02 3.20
C ALA A 330 -8.87 41.21 3.73
N PRO A 331 -8.75 39.90 3.39
CA PRO A 331 -7.58 39.09 3.77
C PRO A 331 -6.25 39.63 3.21
N ILE A 332 -6.34 40.41 2.11
CA ILE A 332 -5.26 41.11 1.42
C ILE A 332 -5.79 42.51 1.07
N GLU A 333 -4.92 43.51 0.91
CA GLU A 333 -5.31 44.87 0.49
C GLU A 333 -6.36 44.89 -0.63
N GLY A 334 -7.46 45.62 -0.41
CA GLY A 334 -8.57 45.79 -1.34
C GLY A 334 -9.94 45.77 -0.67
N ASP A 335 -11.00 45.87 -1.49
CA ASP A 335 -12.38 45.77 -1.03
C ASP A 335 -12.82 44.29 -0.96
N ALA A 336 -13.44 43.91 0.15
CA ALA A 336 -14.00 42.58 0.37
C ALA A 336 -15.43 42.65 0.87
N TRP A 337 -16.25 41.70 0.41
CA TRP A 337 -17.67 41.63 0.70
C TRP A 337 -18.08 40.22 1.12
N ARG A 338 -19.12 40.15 1.95
CA ARG A 338 -19.83 38.91 2.32
C ARG A 338 -21.33 39.14 2.31
N LEU A 339 -22.10 38.09 2.01
CA LEU A 339 -23.55 38.10 2.20
C LEU A 339 -23.89 37.95 3.68
N VAL A 340 -24.96 38.59 4.13
CA VAL A 340 -25.46 38.43 5.49
C VAL A 340 -26.31 37.17 5.56
N ALA A 341 -26.01 36.25 6.48
CA ALA A 341 -26.70 34.95 6.54
C ALA A 341 -28.22 35.09 6.78
N SER A 342 -28.63 36.05 7.61
CA SER A 342 -30.03 36.27 7.97
C SER A 342 -30.89 36.82 6.81
N SER A 343 -30.27 37.30 5.72
CA SER A 343 -31.00 37.69 4.51
C SER A 343 -31.20 36.53 3.53
N ILE A 344 -30.78 35.31 3.90
CA ILE A 344 -30.87 34.12 3.07
C ILE A 344 -31.81 33.12 3.75
N ALA A 345 -32.86 32.73 3.03
CA ALA A 345 -33.77 31.66 3.43
C ALA A 345 -33.63 30.46 2.51
N PHE A 346 -33.98 29.27 3.00
CA PHE A 346 -33.94 28.03 2.21
C PHE A 346 -35.29 27.32 2.25
N ARG A 347 -35.70 26.76 1.11
CA ARG A 347 -36.93 25.96 0.99
C ARG A 347 -36.71 24.74 0.12
N ARG A 348 -37.66 23.81 0.14
CA ARG A 348 -37.72 22.73 -0.84
C ARG A 348 -38.06 23.31 -2.21
N ALA A 349 -37.34 22.86 -3.23
CA ALA A 349 -37.57 23.33 -4.58
C ALA A 349 -38.90 22.77 -5.13
N GLN A 350 -39.75 23.64 -5.66
CA GLN A 350 -40.88 23.21 -6.49
C GLN A 350 -40.37 22.83 -7.88
N ASP A 351 -40.96 21.79 -8.49
CA ASP A 351 -40.46 21.05 -9.65
C ASP A 351 -39.65 21.92 -10.64
N SER A 352 -38.32 21.73 -10.65
CA SER A 352 -37.35 22.77 -11.03
C SER A 352 -37.31 23.20 -12.50
N GLY A 353 -38.24 22.76 -13.36
CA GLY A 353 -38.26 23.06 -14.80
C GLY A 353 -36.99 22.66 -15.56
N ARG A 354 -36.02 22.00 -14.90
CA ARG A 354 -34.77 21.51 -15.49
C ARG A 354 -35.07 20.31 -16.38
N ALA A 355 -34.40 20.25 -17.53
CA ALA A 355 -34.58 19.17 -18.48
C ALA A 355 -34.35 17.79 -17.81
N PRO A 356 -35.34 16.88 -17.79
CA PRO A 356 -35.32 15.63 -17.02
C PRO A 356 -34.25 14.62 -17.48
N GLU A 357 -33.62 14.85 -18.62
CA GLU A 357 -32.54 14.01 -19.18
C GLU A 357 -31.18 14.20 -18.47
N ARG A 358 -31.01 15.25 -17.65
CA ARG A 358 -29.75 15.55 -16.94
C ARG A 358 -29.83 15.32 -15.42
N ASP A 359 -30.96 14.87 -14.91
CA ASP A 359 -31.19 14.66 -13.48
C ASP A 359 -30.67 13.30 -13.01
N ASN A 360 -29.90 13.30 -11.92
CA ASN A 360 -29.50 12.05 -11.26
C ASN A 360 -30.68 11.49 -10.44
N ARG A 361 -31.52 10.68 -11.10
CA ARG A 361 -32.74 10.09 -10.52
C ARG A 361 -32.45 9.23 -9.29
N PHE A 362 -31.32 8.53 -9.27
CA PHE A 362 -30.95 7.67 -8.13
C PHE A 362 -30.78 8.49 -6.85
N PHE A 363 -29.96 9.56 -6.87
CA PHE A 363 -29.75 10.37 -5.67
C PHE A 363 -30.98 11.20 -5.26
N LYS A 364 -31.79 11.67 -6.23
CA LYS A 364 -33.10 12.27 -5.92
C LYS A 364 -33.97 11.30 -5.11
N GLY A 365 -34.17 10.10 -5.65
CA GLY A 365 -34.97 9.06 -5.00
C GLY A 365 -34.40 8.67 -3.63
N LEU A 366 -33.08 8.45 -3.55
CA LEU A 366 -32.42 8.09 -2.29
C LEU A 366 -32.65 9.14 -1.19
N TYR A 367 -32.40 10.42 -1.46
CA TYR A 367 -32.56 11.45 -0.42
C TYR A 367 -34.01 11.70 -0.05
N GLN A 368 -34.94 11.61 -1.00
CA GLN A 368 -36.38 11.72 -0.74
C GLN A 368 -36.89 10.54 0.11
N GLU A 369 -36.43 9.32 -0.19
CA GLU A 369 -36.74 8.11 0.58
C GLU A 369 -36.24 8.26 2.03
N ILE A 370 -34.98 8.65 2.22
CA ILE A 370 -34.42 8.86 3.57
C ILE A 370 -35.12 10.01 4.30
N ALA A 371 -35.45 11.10 3.62
CA ALA A 371 -36.20 12.21 4.22
C ALA A 371 -37.59 11.75 4.70
N SER A 372 -38.27 10.90 3.93
CA SER A 372 -39.58 10.34 4.28
C SER A 372 -39.46 9.42 5.50
N LEU A 373 -38.47 8.52 5.53
CA LEU A 373 -38.21 7.63 6.66
C LEU A 373 -37.88 8.41 7.95
N LEU A 374 -37.15 9.52 7.84
CA LEU A 374 -36.86 10.39 8.97
C LEU A 374 -38.11 11.13 9.47
N ALA A 375 -38.97 11.60 8.56
CA ALA A 375 -40.23 12.27 8.88
C ALA A 375 -41.22 11.34 9.60
N GLU A 376 -41.29 10.08 9.21
CA GLU A 376 -42.09 9.03 9.86
C GLU A 376 -41.52 8.56 11.21
N ARG A 377 -40.44 9.18 11.70
CA ARG A 377 -39.71 8.85 12.94
C ARG A 377 -39.10 7.43 12.95
N GLY A 378 -38.97 6.80 11.78
CA GLY A 378 -38.46 5.43 11.62
C GLY A 378 -36.95 5.26 11.88
N GLU A 379 -36.52 4.00 11.96
CA GLU A 379 -35.11 3.58 11.97
C GLU A 379 -34.55 3.68 10.52
N ALA A 380 -34.25 4.89 10.02
CA ALA A 380 -33.85 5.13 8.62
C ALA A 380 -32.56 4.38 8.20
N LEU A 381 -31.37 4.97 8.40
CA LEU A 381 -30.06 4.31 8.24
C LEU A 381 -29.29 4.25 9.56
N PHE A 382 -29.95 4.55 10.67
CA PHE A 382 -29.34 4.52 12.00
C PHE A 382 -28.88 3.10 12.34
N GLY A 383 -27.72 3.00 13.00
CA GLY A 383 -27.07 1.71 13.27
C GLY A 383 -26.35 1.06 12.09
N LEU A 384 -26.43 1.61 10.86
CA LEU A 384 -25.57 1.15 9.76
C LEU A 384 -24.16 1.69 9.93
N GLU A 385 -23.22 0.78 10.18
CA GLU A 385 -21.81 1.09 10.43
C GLU A 385 -20.96 -0.03 9.81
N GLY A 386 -19.83 0.35 9.22
CA GLY A 386 -18.82 -0.56 8.70
C GLY A 386 -17.49 -0.38 9.39
N ARG A 387 -16.87 -1.46 9.87
CA ARG A 387 -15.51 -1.40 10.45
C ARG A 387 -14.54 -2.26 9.69
N GLU A 388 -13.30 -1.80 9.65
CA GLU A 388 -12.18 -2.60 9.18
C GLU A 388 -11.96 -3.78 10.13
N HIS A 389 -11.70 -4.96 9.57
CA HIS A 389 -11.31 -6.14 10.30
C HIS A 389 -10.14 -6.80 9.57
N THR A 390 -8.94 -6.28 9.85
CA THR A 390 -7.69 -6.77 9.26
C THR A 390 -6.66 -6.99 10.36
N ALA A 391 -5.56 -7.67 10.05
CA ALA A 391 -4.43 -7.81 10.96
C ALA A 391 -3.74 -6.47 11.33
N GLN A 392 -4.15 -5.34 10.72
CA GLN A 392 -3.66 -3.99 11.09
C GLN A 392 -4.40 -3.40 12.29
N VAL A 393 -5.58 -3.95 12.63
CA VAL A 393 -6.41 -3.53 13.77
C VAL A 393 -5.94 -4.26 15.03
N GLU A 394 -5.93 -3.56 16.17
CA GLU A 394 -5.58 -4.15 17.47
C GLU A 394 -6.42 -5.38 17.81
N SER A 395 -5.80 -6.40 18.38
CA SER A 395 -6.51 -7.68 18.61
C SER A 395 -7.66 -7.55 19.60
N ASP A 396 -7.48 -6.78 20.69
CA ASP A 396 -8.55 -6.51 21.65
C ASP A 396 -9.69 -5.71 20.99
N LEU A 397 -9.35 -4.78 20.08
CA LEU A 397 -10.33 -4.04 19.28
C LEU A 397 -11.06 -4.95 18.27
N ARG A 398 -10.35 -5.90 17.64
CA ARG A 398 -10.96 -6.92 16.77
C ARG A 398 -11.93 -7.81 17.55
N GLU A 399 -11.54 -8.29 18.72
CA GLU A 399 -12.37 -9.10 19.61
C GLU A 399 -13.66 -8.35 20.00
N LEU A 400 -13.55 -7.07 20.35
CA LEU A 400 -14.71 -6.22 20.64
C LEU A 400 -15.60 -6.03 19.40
N ARG A 401 -15.02 -5.85 18.20
CA ARG A 401 -15.79 -5.75 16.94
C ARG A 401 -16.47 -7.08 16.57
N GLU A 402 -15.81 -8.20 16.81
CA GLU A 402 -16.39 -9.54 16.65
C GLU A 402 -17.58 -9.73 17.60
N ALA A 403 -17.45 -9.32 18.86
CA ALA A 403 -18.56 -9.34 19.82
C ALA A 403 -19.74 -8.46 19.37
N ARG A 404 -19.48 -7.25 18.88
CA ARG A 404 -20.52 -6.37 18.30
C ARG A 404 -21.16 -6.94 17.04
N PHE A 405 -20.41 -7.71 16.26
CA PHE A 405 -20.86 -8.32 15.01
C PHE A 405 -21.68 -9.59 15.26
N ARG A 406 -21.25 -10.45 16.20
CA ARG A 406 -22.01 -11.64 16.62
C ARG A 406 -23.28 -11.24 17.36
N TYR A 407 -23.13 -10.37 18.37
CA TYR A 407 -24.21 -9.73 19.13
C TYR A 407 -25.17 -10.72 19.79
N GLY A 408 -24.63 -11.84 20.30
CA GLY A 408 -25.36 -12.78 21.15
C GLY A 408 -25.38 -12.35 22.63
N ASP A 409 -26.06 -13.12 23.47
CA ASP A 409 -26.21 -12.79 24.90
C ASP A 409 -24.87 -12.75 25.65
N GLU A 410 -23.96 -13.68 25.35
CA GLU A 410 -22.60 -13.69 25.90
C GLU A 410 -21.78 -12.47 25.44
N ASP A 411 -21.92 -12.08 24.17
CA ASP A 411 -21.26 -10.89 23.62
C ASP A 411 -21.77 -9.62 24.31
N LEU A 412 -23.07 -9.52 24.60
CA LEU A 412 -23.64 -8.40 25.32
C LEU A 412 -23.07 -8.28 26.74
N VAL A 413 -22.90 -9.41 27.44
CA VAL A 413 -22.23 -9.43 28.75
C VAL A 413 -20.78 -8.95 28.63
N GLN A 414 -20.05 -9.44 27.62
CA GLN A 414 -18.66 -9.03 27.35
C GLN A 414 -18.57 -7.52 27.06
N LEU A 415 -19.43 -7.00 26.19
CA LEU A 415 -19.45 -5.58 25.79
C LEU A 415 -19.81 -4.68 26.98
N ASN A 416 -20.79 -5.07 27.80
CA ASN A 416 -21.16 -4.34 29.01
C ASN A 416 -20.03 -4.35 30.04
N THR A 417 -19.33 -5.47 30.21
CA THR A 417 -18.20 -5.59 31.14
C THR A 417 -16.99 -4.76 30.67
N LYS A 418 -16.74 -4.69 29.36
CA LYS A 418 -15.65 -3.93 28.75
C LYS A 418 -16.04 -2.47 28.37
N THR A 419 -17.04 -1.87 29.01
CA THR A 419 -17.54 -0.52 28.67
C THR A 419 -16.45 0.56 28.74
N GLU A 420 -15.62 0.57 29.79
CA GLU A 420 -14.53 1.54 29.90
C GLU A 420 -13.51 1.38 28.77
N ARG A 421 -13.19 0.13 28.40
CA ARG A 421 -12.28 -0.18 27.31
C ARG A 421 -12.83 0.26 25.95
N LEU A 422 -14.13 0.06 25.70
CA LEU A 422 -14.81 0.58 24.51
C LEU A 422 -14.69 2.12 24.44
N ARG A 423 -14.88 2.82 25.55
CA ARG A 423 -14.69 4.29 25.61
C ARG A 423 -13.25 4.71 25.32
N GLU A 424 -12.27 3.99 25.86
CA GLU A 424 -10.86 4.26 25.57
C GLU A 424 -10.52 4.11 24.09
N LEU A 425 -11.07 3.07 23.45
CA LEU A 425 -10.88 2.76 22.04
C LEU A 425 -11.81 3.57 21.11
N ARG A 426 -12.69 4.40 21.67
CA ARG A 426 -13.74 5.16 20.94
C ARG A 426 -14.66 4.27 20.10
N GLU A 427 -14.94 3.08 20.62
CA GLU A 427 -15.91 2.14 20.06
C GLU A 427 -17.22 2.13 20.82
N ASP A 428 -18.23 1.55 20.18
CA ASP A 428 -19.57 1.41 20.74
C ASP A 428 -19.84 -0.03 21.19
N SER A 429 -20.84 -0.23 22.05
CA SER A 429 -21.42 -1.54 22.35
C SER A 429 -22.57 -1.91 21.40
N ARG A 430 -22.99 -1.02 20.50
CA ARG A 430 -24.05 -1.30 19.50
C ARG A 430 -23.66 -2.38 18.49
N PHE A 431 -24.69 -3.04 17.97
CA PHE A 431 -24.62 -3.98 16.86
C PHE A 431 -23.85 -3.40 15.68
N LEU A 432 -22.94 -4.21 15.12
CA LEU A 432 -22.12 -3.86 13.97
C LEU A 432 -22.55 -4.71 12.77
N PRO A 433 -23.24 -4.13 11.77
CA PRO A 433 -23.80 -4.92 10.67
C PRO A 433 -22.79 -5.29 9.58
N THR A 434 -21.66 -4.58 9.46
CA THR A 434 -20.69 -4.78 8.38
C THR A 434 -19.25 -4.80 8.88
N LEU A 435 -18.49 -5.82 8.48
CA LEU A 435 -17.03 -5.85 8.59
C LEU A 435 -16.38 -5.92 7.21
N PHE A 436 -15.42 -5.03 6.98
CA PHE A 436 -14.57 -5.02 5.79
C PHE A 436 -13.27 -5.75 6.09
N CYS A 437 -13.05 -6.88 5.43
CA CYS A 437 -11.99 -7.82 5.75
C CYS A 437 -10.96 -7.92 4.62
N SER A 438 -9.73 -8.30 4.98
CA SER A 438 -8.71 -8.76 4.04
C SER A 438 -8.90 -10.24 3.68
N PRO A 439 -8.17 -10.80 2.69
CA PRO A 439 -8.37 -12.19 2.23
C PRO A 439 -8.26 -13.21 3.34
N THR A 440 -7.30 -13.01 4.23
CA THR A 440 -7.13 -13.77 5.46
C THR A 440 -7.85 -13.03 6.57
N MET A 441 -9.14 -13.32 6.77
CA MET A 441 -9.66 -13.21 8.13
C MET A 441 -8.87 -14.19 8.98
N GLU A 442 -8.34 -13.71 10.10
CA GLU A 442 -7.47 -14.50 10.95
C GLU A 442 -8.23 -15.75 11.40
N LEU A 443 -7.61 -16.89 11.17
CA LEU A 443 -8.17 -18.22 11.31
C LEU A 443 -8.81 -18.37 12.71
N GLY A 444 -10.14 -18.57 12.79
CA GLY A 444 -10.77 -19.06 14.03
C GLY A 444 -12.07 -18.42 14.50
N VAL A 445 -12.55 -17.31 13.92
CA VAL A 445 -13.83 -16.72 14.37
C VAL A 445 -15.00 -17.55 13.82
N ASP A 446 -15.69 -18.26 14.71
CA ASP A 446 -16.97 -18.91 14.39
C ASP A 446 -18.12 -17.90 14.49
N ILE A 447 -18.60 -17.48 13.32
CA ILE A 447 -19.74 -16.57 13.21
C ILE A 447 -20.95 -17.46 12.97
N SER A 448 -21.56 -17.91 14.07
CA SER A 448 -22.60 -18.93 14.15
C SER A 448 -23.76 -18.77 13.16
N GLU A 449 -24.16 -17.54 12.82
CA GLU A 449 -25.23 -17.24 11.85
C GLU A 449 -24.80 -16.12 10.89
N MET A 450 -24.33 -16.49 9.69
CA MET A 450 -24.03 -15.54 8.61
C MET A 450 -24.71 -15.93 7.31
N ASN A 451 -25.55 -15.01 6.83
CA ASN A 451 -26.42 -15.20 5.67
C ASN A 451 -25.85 -14.64 4.38
N MET A 452 -24.86 -13.73 4.45
CA MET A 452 -24.34 -13.06 3.27
C MET A 452 -22.86 -12.72 3.35
N VAL A 453 -22.16 -12.96 2.24
CA VAL A 453 -20.78 -12.52 1.99
C VAL A 453 -20.75 -11.70 0.70
N TYR A 454 -20.10 -10.54 0.78
CA TYR A 454 -19.81 -9.69 -0.36
C TYR A 454 -18.31 -9.75 -0.68
N LEU A 455 -17.95 -9.90 -1.96
CA LEU A 455 -16.58 -9.85 -2.45
C LEU A 455 -16.46 -8.62 -3.36
N ARG A 456 -15.61 -7.66 -2.99
CA ARG A 456 -15.39 -6.39 -3.74
C ARG A 456 -14.86 -6.60 -5.16
N ASN A 457 -14.27 -7.76 -5.41
CA ASN A 457 -13.78 -8.21 -6.69
C ASN A 457 -13.77 -9.75 -6.71
N VAL A 458 -13.62 -10.33 -7.90
CA VAL A 458 -13.39 -11.78 -8.03
C VAL A 458 -12.04 -12.12 -7.39
N PRO A 459 -11.96 -13.06 -6.43
CA PRO A 459 -10.70 -13.47 -5.82
C PRO A 459 -9.71 -14.05 -6.84
N PRO A 460 -8.38 -13.97 -6.62
CA PRO A 460 -7.38 -14.42 -7.59
C PRO A 460 -7.57 -15.88 -8.02
N THR A 461 -7.73 -16.79 -7.04
CA THR A 461 -7.90 -18.24 -7.27
C THR A 461 -9.21 -18.78 -6.66
N PRO A 462 -9.68 -19.96 -7.13
CA PRO A 462 -10.80 -20.69 -6.51
C PRO A 462 -10.60 -20.98 -5.02
N ALA A 463 -9.37 -21.28 -4.60
CA ALA A 463 -9.03 -21.47 -3.18
C ALA A 463 -9.28 -20.21 -2.36
N ASN A 464 -8.87 -19.03 -2.88
CA ASN A 464 -9.20 -17.76 -2.24
C ASN A 464 -10.72 -17.50 -2.20
N TYR A 465 -11.45 -17.89 -3.24
CA TYR A 465 -12.92 -17.78 -3.26
C TYR A 465 -13.58 -18.67 -2.22
N ALA A 466 -13.22 -19.95 -2.15
CA ALA A 466 -13.75 -20.91 -1.18
C ALA A 466 -13.44 -20.47 0.26
N GLN A 467 -12.23 -19.96 0.52
CA GLN A 467 -11.83 -19.47 1.85
C GLN A 467 -12.67 -18.28 2.34
N ARG A 468 -13.07 -17.39 1.43
CA ARG A 468 -13.87 -16.19 1.73
C ARG A 468 -15.37 -16.50 1.78
N SER A 469 -15.87 -17.25 0.80
CA SER A 469 -17.29 -17.61 0.69
C SER A 469 -17.72 -18.63 1.75
N GLY A 470 -16.87 -19.62 2.07
CA GLY A 470 -17.11 -20.65 3.10
C GLY A 470 -17.17 -20.13 4.54
N ARG A 471 -17.12 -18.81 4.72
CA ARG A 471 -17.41 -18.16 6.01
C ARG A 471 -18.92 -18.05 6.27
N ALA A 472 -19.75 -18.08 5.22
CA ALA A 472 -21.20 -18.07 5.35
C ALA A 472 -21.79 -19.47 5.13
N GLY A 473 -23.04 -19.66 5.57
CA GLY A 473 -23.78 -20.90 5.31
C GLY A 473 -23.31 -22.12 6.11
N ARG A 474 -22.75 -21.89 7.31
CA ARG A 474 -22.41 -22.96 8.25
C ARG A 474 -23.68 -23.61 8.82
N SER A 475 -23.56 -24.83 9.32
CA SER A 475 -24.68 -25.58 9.94
C SER A 475 -25.86 -25.87 9.00
N GLY A 476 -25.62 -25.93 7.69
CA GLY A 476 -26.63 -26.28 6.68
C GLY A 476 -27.56 -25.13 6.27
N GLN A 477 -27.29 -23.90 6.69
CA GLN A 477 -28.05 -22.72 6.27
C GLN A 477 -27.62 -22.27 4.86
N ALA A 478 -28.58 -21.87 4.02
CA ALA A 478 -28.27 -21.24 2.74
C ALA A 478 -27.67 -19.84 2.96
N ALA A 479 -26.63 -19.51 2.21
CA ALA A 479 -26.01 -18.20 2.22
C ALA A 479 -25.93 -17.60 0.82
N LEU A 480 -26.04 -16.27 0.73
CA LEU A 480 -25.87 -15.52 -0.50
C LEU A 480 -24.43 -15.00 -0.60
N VAL A 481 -23.73 -15.38 -1.66
CA VAL A 481 -22.39 -14.86 -1.98
C VAL A 481 -22.52 -13.95 -3.18
N VAL A 482 -22.15 -12.68 -3.03
CA VAL A 482 -22.14 -11.70 -4.12
C VAL A 482 -20.70 -11.32 -4.43
N ALA A 483 -20.24 -11.62 -5.64
CA ALA A 483 -18.96 -11.16 -6.16
C ALA A 483 -19.20 -10.03 -7.17
N TYR A 484 -18.60 -8.87 -6.92
CA TYR A 484 -18.64 -7.76 -7.88
C TYR A 484 -17.59 -7.98 -8.96
N CYS A 485 -17.99 -7.95 -10.23
CA CYS A 485 -17.09 -8.09 -11.37
C CYS A 485 -16.89 -6.75 -12.06
N ALA A 486 -15.71 -6.16 -11.92
CA ALA A 486 -15.38 -4.89 -12.55
C ALA A 486 -15.34 -4.99 -14.09
N ALA A 487 -15.99 -4.06 -14.79
CA ALA A 487 -16.00 -3.92 -16.25
C ALA A 487 -14.60 -3.77 -16.86
N GLN A 488 -13.68 -3.08 -16.17
CA GLN A 488 -12.31 -2.82 -16.65
C GLN A 488 -11.29 -3.87 -16.18
N SER A 489 -11.71 -4.85 -15.37
CA SER A 489 -10.81 -5.93 -14.91
C SER A 489 -10.94 -7.14 -15.84
N PRO A 490 -9.92 -7.49 -16.63
CA PRO A 490 -10.02 -8.63 -17.54
C PRO A 490 -10.26 -9.94 -16.77
N HIS A 491 -9.76 -10.05 -15.53
CA HIS A 491 -9.92 -11.22 -14.66
C HIS A 491 -11.38 -11.37 -14.23
N ASP A 492 -11.96 -10.30 -13.71
CA ASP A 492 -13.35 -10.26 -13.28
C ASP A 492 -14.30 -10.57 -14.46
N GLN A 493 -14.03 -10.00 -15.64
CA GLN A 493 -14.83 -10.23 -16.85
C GLN A 493 -14.74 -11.66 -17.35
N TYR A 494 -13.58 -12.30 -17.20
CA TYR A 494 -13.40 -13.69 -17.55
C TYR A 494 -14.29 -14.60 -16.69
N PHE A 495 -14.20 -14.47 -15.36
CA PHE A 495 -15.01 -15.27 -14.43
C PHE A 495 -16.48 -14.86 -14.37
N PHE A 496 -16.83 -13.63 -14.78
CA PHE A 496 -18.22 -13.25 -14.99
C PHE A 496 -18.88 -14.06 -16.12
N ARG A 497 -18.13 -14.38 -17.17
CA ARG A 497 -18.60 -15.21 -18.30
C ARG A 497 -18.58 -16.71 -17.99
N ASP A 498 -17.69 -17.14 -17.10
CA ASP A 498 -17.58 -18.54 -16.65
C ASP A 498 -17.50 -18.65 -15.11
N PRO A 499 -18.63 -18.44 -14.40
CA PRO A 499 -18.63 -18.45 -12.93
C PRO A 499 -18.26 -19.82 -12.33
N LYS A 500 -18.56 -20.93 -13.04
CA LYS A 500 -18.31 -22.29 -12.56
C LYS A 500 -16.82 -22.55 -12.32
N ALA A 501 -15.95 -21.99 -13.18
CA ALA A 501 -14.51 -22.13 -13.03
C ALA A 501 -13.96 -21.53 -11.70
N MET A 502 -14.64 -20.53 -11.13
CA MET A 502 -14.27 -19.94 -9.84
C MET A 502 -14.90 -20.68 -8.65
N VAL A 503 -16.17 -21.08 -8.78
CA VAL A 503 -16.94 -21.69 -7.67
C VAL A 503 -16.57 -23.16 -7.45
N ASP A 504 -16.43 -23.93 -8.53
CA ASP A 504 -16.13 -25.37 -8.50
C ASP A 504 -14.64 -25.67 -8.77
N GLY A 505 -13.77 -24.66 -8.69
CA GLY A 505 -12.34 -24.81 -9.00
C GLY A 505 -11.59 -25.68 -7.98
N VAL A 506 -10.51 -26.32 -8.43
CA VAL A 506 -9.73 -27.27 -7.61
C VAL A 506 -8.86 -26.51 -6.58
N VAL A 507 -8.98 -26.89 -5.31
CA VAL A 507 -8.13 -26.40 -4.20
C VAL A 507 -7.02 -27.43 -3.95
N LYS A 508 -5.76 -27.02 -4.13
CA LYS A 508 -4.59 -27.90 -3.90
C LYS A 508 -4.05 -27.71 -2.48
N PRO A 509 -3.53 -28.77 -1.83
CA PRO A 509 -2.89 -28.64 -0.52
C PRO A 509 -1.52 -27.94 -0.65
N PRO A 510 -1.14 -27.08 0.31
CA PRO A 510 0.16 -26.39 0.26
C PRO A 510 1.32 -27.37 0.51
N SER A 511 2.45 -27.15 -0.17
CA SER A 511 3.71 -27.90 0.04
C SER A 511 4.68 -27.13 0.93
N ILE A 512 5.43 -27.83 1.79
CA ILE A 512 6.45 -27.25 2.67
C ILE A 512 7.81 -27.88 2.35
N ASP A 513 8.86 -27.06 2.25
CA ASP A 513 10.24 -27.52 2.08
C ASP A 513 10.97 -27.66 3.42
N LEU A 514 11.15 -28.90 3.88
CA LEU A 514 11.88 -29.21 5.11
C LEU A 514 13.40 -29.04 4.96
N THR A 515 13.92 -28.84 3.75
CA THR A 515 15.34 -28.59 3.49
C THR A 515 15.74 -27.13 3.72
N ASN A 516 14.78 -26.26 4.05
CA ASN A 516 15.08 -24.86 4.31
C ASN A 516 15.69 -24.65 5.71
N PRO A 517 16.91 -24.09 5.81
CA PRO A 517 17.59 -23.90 7.09
C PRO A 517 16.87 -22.89 8.00
N ASP A 518 16.38 -21.77 7.44
CA ASP A 518 15.70 -20.71 8.20
C ASP A 518 14.41 -21.22 8.87
N LEU A 519 13.63 -22.04 8.15
CA LEU A 519 12.41 -22.67 8.66
C LEU A 519 12.73 -23.63 9.82
N VAL A 520 13.70 -24.53 9.60
CA VAL A 520 14.09 -25.52 10.60
C VAL A 520 14.68 -24.85 11.83
N GLU A 521 15.62 -23.92 11.66
CA GLU A 521 16.32 -23.24 12.74
C GLU A 521 15.36 -22.49 13.68
N SER A 522 14.28 -21.88 13.15
CA SER A 522 13.25 -21.27 14.00
C SER A 522 12.58 -22.25 14.97
N HIS A 523 12.29 -23.46 14.51
CA HIS A 523 11.68 -24.52 15.33
C HIS A 523 12.70 -25.09 16.33
N LEU A 524 13.97 -25.21 15.93
CA LEU A 524 15.04 -25.60 16.86
C LEU A 524 15.25 -24.55 17.97
N HIS A 525 15.20 -23.26 17.64
CA HIS A 525 15.24 -22.19 18.63
C HIS A 525 14.04 -22.23 19.58
N ALA A 526 12.86 -22.64 19.11
CA ALA A 526 11.69 -22.84 19.96
C ALA A 526 11.91 -23.98 20.97
N GLU A 527 12.46 -25.11 20.53
CA GLU A 527 12.81 -26.22 21.42
C GLU A 527 13.94 -25.86 22.40
N TRP A 528 14.96 -25.13 21.94
CA TRP A 528 16.01 -24.58 22.80
C TRP A 528 15.41 -23.68 23.89
N LEU A 529 14.56 -22.71 23.51
CA LEU A 529 13.95 -21.78 24.47
C LEU A 529 13.08 -22.54 25.48
N ALA A 530 12.32 -23.54 25.03
CA ALA A 530 11.53 -24.40 25.90
C ALA A 530 12.40 -25.19 26.88
N ALA A 531 13.54 -25.74 26.43
CA ALA A 531 14.49 -26.48 27.27
C ALA A 531 15.12 -25.61 28.36
N THR A 532 15.37 -24.32 28.09
CA THR A 532 15.90 -23.40 29.11
C THR A 532 14.94 -23.20 30.28
N GLY A 533 13.63 -23.48 30.10
CA GLY A 533 12.58 -23.19 31.08
C GLY A 533 12.44 -21.70 31.40
N LEU A 534 12.92 -20.82 30.52
CA LEU A 534 12.85 -19.37 30.69
C LEU A 534 11.42 -18.87 30.42
N ALA A 535 10.76 -18.36 31.46
CA ALA A 535 9.46 -17.72 31.33
C ALA A 535 9.64 -16.24 30.98
N LEU A 536 9.44 -15.89 29.71
CA LEU A 536 9.51 -14.50 29.26
C LEU A 536 8.27 -13.72 29.72
N LYS A 537 8.50 -12.47 30.11
CA LYS A 537 7.42 -11.52 30.43
C LYS A 537 6.81 -11.00 29.12
N ALA A 538 5.55 -10.57 29.16
CA ALA A 538 4.81 -10.16 27.97
C ALA A 538 5.46 -8.99 27.20
N SER A 539 5.97 -7.98 27.92
CA SER A 539 6.64 -6.81 27.34
C SER A 539 8.11 -7.08 27.04
N ILE A 540 8.61 -6.63 25.89
CA ILE A 540 10.02 -6.69 25.53
C ILE A 540 10.89 -5.99 26.60
N ALA A 541 10.50 -4.79 27.03
CA ALA A 541 11.27 -3.99 27.98
C ALA A 541 11.47 -4.69 29.33
N ASP A 542 10.47 -5.45 29.80
CA ASP A 542 10.53 -6.15 31.09
C ASP A 542 11.49 -7.36 31.10
N ASN A 543 11.97 -7.77 29.92
CA ASN A 543 12.96 -8.83 29.73
C ASN A 543 14.39 -8.28 29.52
N LEU A 544 14.56 -6.96 29.47
CA LEU A 544 15.83 -6.27 29.25
C LEU A 544 16.23 -5.44 30.47
N ASP A 545 17.54 -5.27 30.68
CA ASP A 545 18.07 -4.32 31.65
C ASP A 545 18.01 -2.90 31.08
N MET A 546 16.92 -2.20 31.38
CA MET A 546 16.66 -0.84 30.91
C MET A 546 17.63 0.22 31.46
N ALA A 547 18.40 -0.09 32.51
CA ALA A 547 19.44 0.80 33.03
C ALA A 547 20.78 0.64 32.29
N GLY A 548 20.99 -0.49 31.62
CA GLY A 548 22.18 -0.75 30.83
C GLY A 548 22.22 0.09 29.54
N THR A 549 23.42 0.54 29.15
CA THR A 549 23.65 1.41 27.97
C THR A 549 23.13 0.80 26.66
N GLN A 550 23.26 -0.51 26.49
CA GLN A 550 22.79 -1.25 25.31
C GLN A 550 21.46 -2.00 25.54
N LYS A 551 20.81 -1.77 26.69
CA LYS A 551 19.59 -2.47 27.09
C LYS A 551 19.72 -4.00 26.88
N PRO A 552 20.75 -4.65 27.48
CA PRO A 552 21.02 -6.08 27.29
C PRO A 552 19.92 -6.93 27.92
N LEU A 553 19.93 -8.25 27.69
CA LEU A 553 19.06 -9.16 28.43
C LEU A 553 19.32 -9.07 29.94
N LEU A 554 18.27 -9.26 30.74
CA LEU A 554 18.40 -9.28 32.20
C LEU A 554 19.50 -10.28 32.64
N PRO A 555 20.36 -9.92 33.62
CA PRO A 555 21.47 -10.78 34.03
C PRO A 555 21.03 -12.20 34.43
N GLU A 556 19.92 -12.33 35.15
CA GLU A 556 19.30 -13.61 35.53
C GLU A 556 18.92 -14.48 34.33
N TYR A 557 18.49 -13.87 33.22
CA TYR A 557 18.14 -14.60 32.00
C TYR A 557 19.39 -15.06 31.29
N ARG A 558 20.42 -14.20 31.18
CA ARG A 558 21.73 -14.56 30.59
C ARG A 558 22.33 -15.76 31.31
N THR A 559 22.38 -15.72 32.64
CA THR A 559 22.92 -16.84 33.44
C THR A 559 22.14 -18.13 33.22
N LYS A 560 20.81 -18.05 33.12
CA LYS A 560 19.95 -19.23 32.91
C LYS A 560 20.13 -19.85 31.52
N ILE A 561 20.13 -19.04 30.46
CA ILE A 561 20.25 -19.54 29.08
C ILE A 561 21.67 -20.04 28.74
N THR A 562 22.69 -19.66 29.51
CA THR A 562 24.07 -20.15 29.35
C THR A 562 24.47 -21.20 30.39
N SER A 563 23.52 -21.72 31.18
CA SER A 563 23.79 -22.75 32.18
C SER A 563 24.07 -24.11 31.52
N ASP A 564 24.89 -24.94 32.18
CA ASP A 564 25.22 -26.28 31.69
C ASP A 564 23.96 -27.17 31.63
N GLU A 565 23.04 -27.01 32.59
CA GLU A 565 21.76 -27.71 32.58
C GLU A 565 20.90 -27.35 31.36
N ALA A 566 20.80 -26.06 31.03
CA ALA A 566 20.07 -25.60 29.86
C ALA A 566 20.72 -26.08 28.55
N ASN A 567 22.05 -26.03 28.44
CA ASN A 567 22.78 -26.51 27.27
C ASN A 567 22.58 -28.02 27.05
N ASN A 568 22.67 -28.82 28.11
CA ASN A 568 22.49 -30.28 28.02
C ASN A 568 21.05 -30.64 27.63
N ALA A 569 20.05 -30.04 28.29
CA ALA A 569 18.63 -30.28 27.98
C ALA A 569 18.25 -29.80 26.57
N SER A 570 18.82 -28.69 26.12
CA SER A 570 18.59 -28.16 24.77
C SER A 570 19.21 -29.06 23.71
N THR A 571 20.45 -29.51 23.92
CA THR A 571 21.12 -30.44 22.99
C THR A 571 20.31 -31.72 22.82
N GLU A 572 19.82 -32.31 23.91
CA GLU A 572 18.98 -33.53 23.84
C GLU A 572 17.73 -33.33 22.97
N ARG A 573 16.97 -32.24 23.21
CA ARG A 573 15.75 -31.93 22.44
C ARG A 573 16.02 -31.60 20.97
N VAL A 574 17.00 -30.74 20.72
CA VAL A 574 17.36 -30.31 19.36
C VAL A 574 17.88 -31.49 18.55
N THR A 575 18.72 -32.36 19.14
CA THR A 575 19.17 -33.59 18.50
C THR A 575 17.98 -34.51 18.15
N ALA A 576 17.01 -34.68 19.05
CA ALA A 576 15.84 -35.53 18.79
C ALA A 576 15.01 -35.04 17.59
N VAL A 577 14.81 -33.72 17.46
CA VAL A 577 14.11 -33.12 16.30
C VAL A 577 14.91 -33.32 15.02
N LEU A 578 16.22 -33.10 15.05
CA LEU A 578 17.10 -33.29 13.89
C LEU A 578 17.16 -34.75 13.44
N GLN A 579 17.14 -35.69 14.38
CA GLN A 579 17.05 -37.12 14.09
C GLN A 579 15.72 -37.48 13.40
N ALA A 580 14.60 -36.92 13.87
CA ALA A 580 13.31 -37.11 13.20
C ALA A 580 13.33 -36.54 11.77
N LEU A 581 13.83 -35.32 11.59
CA LEU A 581 13.97 -34.67 10.27
C LEU A 581 14.89 -35.45 9.32
N SER A 582 15.93 -36.10 9.85
CA SER A 582 16.85 -36.89 9.02
C SER A 582 16.16 -38.04 8.27
N ALA A 583 15.04 -38.55 8.79
CA ALA A 583 14.24 -39.58 8.11
C ALA A 583 13.53 -39.02 6.86
N ASP A 584 13.22 -37.73 6.83
CA ASP A 584 12.51 -37.05 5.75
C ASP A 584 13.45 -36.51 4.66
N TYR A 585 14.76 -36.37 4.93
CA TYR A 585 15.75 -35.87 3.96
C TYR A 585 16.16 -36.88 2.87
N GLY A 586 15.73 -38.14 2.97
CA GLY A 586 16.06 -39.17 1.98
C GLY A 586 17.56 -39.49 1.94
N SER A 587 18.10 -39.80 0.76
CA SER A 587 19.48 -40.29 0.60
C SER A 587 20.56 -39.20 0.54
N VAL A 588 20.17 -37.92 0.39
CA VAL A 588 21.10 -36.79 0.30
C VAL A 588 20.58 -35.68 1.22
N PRO A 589 21.19 -35.49 2.41
CA PRO A 589 20.79 -34.42 3.30
C PRO A 589 21.16 -33.04 2.74
N PRO A 590 20.50 -31.95 3.20
CA PRO A 590 20.84 -30.59 2.81
C PRO A 590 22.28 -30.21 3.21
N ASP A 591 22.95 -29.35 2.42
CA ASP A 591 24.35 -28.96 2.64
C ASP A 591 24.64 -28.35 4.04
N TRP A 592 23.63 -27.73 4.67
CA TRP A 592 23.77 -27.16 6.01
C TRP A 592 23.67 -28.20 7.13
N PHE A 593 23.14 -29.38 6.83
CA PHE A 593 22.92 -30.50 7.75
C PHE A 593 24.06 -31.52 7.63
N SER A 594 24.96 -31.53 8.61
CA SER A 594 26.06 -32.50 8.70
C SER A 594 25.60 -33.78 9.40
N THR A 595 25.66 -33.78 10.72
CA THR A 595 25.08 -34.82 11.60
C THR A 595 24.13 -34.15 12.56
N ALA A 596 23.16 -34.90 13.11
CA ALA A 596 22.22 -34.36 14.09
C ALA A 596 22.97 -33.78 15.31
N ASP A 597 24.02 -34.46 15.79
CA ASP A 597 24.78 -34.03 16.97
C ASP A 597 25.64 -32.78 16.72
N ASP A 598 26.34 -32.72 15.58
CA ASP A 598 27.17 -31.56 15.24
C ASP A 598 26.31 -30.32 14.99
N HIS A 599 25.17 -30.50 14.31
CA HIS A 599 24.26 -29.41 14.04
C HIS A 599 23.55 -28.94 15.31
N ALA A 600 23.10 -29.86 16.18
CA ALA A 600 22.54 -29.52 17.48
C ALA A 600 23.53 -28.70 18.32
N SER A 601 24.79 -29.14 18.40
CA SER A 601 25.85 -28.44 19.13
C SER A 601 26.06 -27.02 18.60
N ARG A 602 26.10 -26.84 17.28
CA ARG A 602 26.20 -25.52 16.64
C ARG A 602 25.01 -24.63 17.01
N VAL A 603 23.78 -25.12 16.83
CA VAL A 603 22.56 -24.35 17.10
C VAL A 603 22.49 -23.94 18.57
N VAL A 604 22.69 -24.88 19.50
CA VAL A 604 22.63 -24.61 20.94
C VAL A 604 23.71 -23.62 21.36
N SER A 605 24.93 -23.72 20.83
CA SER A 605 26.01 -22.78 21.15
C SER A 605 25.76 -21.34 20.63
N ALA A 606 25.10 -21.20 19.48
CA ALA A 606 24.79 -19.90 18.87
C ALA A 606 23.50 -19.28 19.40
N ALA A 607 22.55 -20.11 19.86
CA ALA A 607 21.20 -19.68 20.25
C ALA A 607 21.18 -18.53 21.28
N PRO A 608 22.01 -18.49 22.34
CA PRO A 608 22.03 -17.36 23.28
C PRO A 608 22.34 -16.01 22.61
N GLN A 609 23.31 -15.99 21.68
CA GLN A 609 23.71 -14.78 20.96
C GLN A 609 22.62 -14.35 19.96
N ASN A 610 22.07 -15.32 19.21
CA ASN A 610 20.98 -15.09 18.27
C ASN A 610 19.72 -14.56 18.99
N PHE A 611 19.42 -15.10 20.18
CA PHE A 611 18.32 -14.64 21.02
C PHE A 611 18.51 -13.19 21.48
N GLU A 612 19.72 -12.81 21.93
CA GLU A 612 20.02 -11.42 22.32
C GLU A 612 19.96 -10.46 21.12
N ALA A 613 20.42 -10.91 19.95
CA ALA A 613 20.41 -10.15 18.71
C ALA A 613 18.99 -9.88 18.18
N ALA A 614 18.03 -10.78 18.42
CA ALA A 614 16.64 -10.61 18.01
C ALA A 614 15.99 -9.32 18.58
N PHE A 615 16.50 -8.79 19.69
CA PHE A 615 16.00 -7.54 20.28
C PHE A 615 16.62 -6.26 19.70
N ASN A 616 17.62 -6.36 18.81
CA ASN A 616 18.32 -5.19 18.26
C ASN A 616 17.40 -4.23 17.52
N ARG A 617 16.45 -4.75 16.74
CA ARG A 617 15.52 -3.89 16.01
C ARG A 617 14.61 -3.08 16.93
N TRP A 618 14.13 -3.67 18.02
CA TRP A 618 13.38 -2.94 19.05
C TRP A 618 14.27 -1.89 19.74
N ARG A 619 15.54 -2.20 20.02
CA ARG A 619 16.52 -1.23 20.56
C ARG A 619 16.70 -0.05 19.60
N ASP A 620 16.81 -0.30 18.31
CA ASP A 620 16.92 0.73 17.27
C ASP A 620 15.69 1.66 17.24
N LEU A 621 14.49 1.10 17.33
CA LEU A 621 13.24 1.87 17.39
C LEU A 621 13.18 2.77 18.61
N LEU A 622 13.57 2.24 19.77
CA LEU A 622 13.58 3.00 21.02
C LEU A 622 14.62 4.12 20.97
N ALA A 623 15.84 3.83 20.51
CA ALA A 623 16.89 4.82 20.35
C ALA A 623 16.51 5.93 19.36
N ALA A 624 15.85 5.59 18.24
CA ALA A 624 15.34 6.56 17.29
C ALA A 624 14.25 7.46 17.90
N ALA A 625 13.35 6.91 18.71
CA ALA A 625 12.32 7.67 19.40
C ALA A 625 12.89 8.58 20.50
N GLU A 626 13.85 8.10 21.30
CA GLU A 626 14.60 8.88 22.30
C GLU A 626 15.31 10.07 21.64
N ARG A 627 16.02 9.84 20.53
CA ARG A 627 16.70 10.89 19.77
C ARG A 627 15.73 11.91 19.19
N GLN A 628 14.59 11.46 18.66
CA GLN A 628 13.55 12.37 18.15
C GLN A 628 13.06 13.34 19.25
N VAL A 629 12.94 12.88 20.49
CA VAL A 629 12.56 13.71 21.64
C VAL A 629 13.68 14.69 22.00
N GLU A 630 14.94 14.24 22.02
CA GLU A 630 16.10 15.06 22.35
C GLU A 630 16.35 16.17 21.32
N ASP A 631 16.29 15.85 20.03
CA ASP A 631 16.44 16.83 18.94
C ASP A 631 15.32 17.88 18.98
N ALA A 632 14.08 17.44 19.24
CA ALA A 632 12.96 18.35 19.39
C ALA A 632 13.11 19.25 20.63
N ALA A 633 13.57 18.70 21.75
CA ALA A 633 13.83 19.47 22.97
C ALA A 633 14.96 20.49 22.77
N THR A 634 16.01 20.12 22.03
CA THR A 634 17.11 21.03 21.65
C THR A 634 16.58 22.16 20.76
N THR A 635 15.75 21.84 19.77
CA THR A 635 15.09 22.85 18.92
C THR A 635 14.26 23.80 19.77
N LEU A 636 13.46 23.30 20.72
CA LEU A 636 12.59 24.12 21.58
C LEU A 636 13.34 25.04 22.55
N LYS A 637 14.62 24.76 22.84
CA LYS A 637 15.49 25.64 23.64
C LYS A 637 16.04 26.82 22.84
N ASP A 638 15.96 26.78 21.50
CA ASP A 638 16.31 27.92 20.65
C ASP A 638 15.14 28.91 20.59
N TYR A 639 15.32 30.09 21.21
CA TYR A 639 14.30 31.13 21.26
C TYR A 639 14.18 31.95 19.95
N SER A 640 15.06 31.72 18.96
CA SER A 640 15.05 32.43 17.68
C SER A 640 14.16 31.77 16.61
N ILE A 641 13.64 30.58 16.88
CA ILE A 641 12.81 29.81 15.94
C ILE A 641 11.43 30.45 15.71
N SER A 642 10.85 30.20 14.54
CA SER A 642 9.51 30.71 14.20
C SER A 642 8.40 30.02 15.03
N PRO A 643 7.22 30.64 15.24
CA PRO A 643 6.08 29.98 15.90
C PRO A 643 5.65 28.67 15.24
N THR A 644 5.79 28.57 13.92
CA THR A 644 5.52 27.36 13.12
C THR A 644 6.51 26.24 13.44
N GLU A 645 7.79 26.56 13.48
CA GLU A 645 8.87 25.63 13.82
C GLU A 645 8.76 25.15 15.26
N ARG A 646 8.39 26.06 16.18
CA ARG A 646 8.10 25.70 17.57
C ARG A 646 6.97 24.68 17.68
N ARG A 647 5.82 24.91 17.03
CA ARG A 647 4.70 23.95 17.00
C ARG A 647 5.10 22.61 16.38
N ALA A 648 5.91 22.63 15.33
CA ALA A 648 6.42 21.41 14.70
C ALA A 648 7.36 20.63 15.64
N ALA A 649 8.22 21.32 16.39
CA ALA A 649 9.08 20.70 17.40
C ALA A 649 8.26 20.14 18.58
N GLU A 650 7.25 20.86 19.08
CA GLU A 650 6.30 20.36 20.10
C GLU A 650 5.60 19.08 19.63
N ALA A 651 5.11 19.06 18.38
CA ALA A 651 4.48 17.88 17.79
C ALA A 651 5.46 16.69 17.64
N ARG A 652 6.71 16.94 17.22
CA ARG A 652 7.76 15.91 17.14
C ARG A 652 8.08 15.34 18.52
N GLN A 653 8.18 16.18 19.54
CA GLN A 653 8.43 15.75 20.91
C GLN A 653 7.29 14.86 21.43
N ALA A 654 6.04 15.29 21.23
CA ALA A 654 4.86 14.52 21.63
C ALA A 654 4.78 13.16 20.91
N ALA A 655 5.07 13.11 19.62
CA ALA A 655 5.12 11.88 18.84
C ALA A 655 6.23 10.93 19.32
N GLY A 656 7.44 11.45 19.59
CA GLY A 656 8.56 10.65 20.10
C GLY A 656 8.27 10.08 21.48
N ASN A 657 7.75 10.90 22.41
CA ASN A 657 7.31 10.45 23.72
C ASN A 657 6.26 9.34 23.63
N THR A 658 5.37 9.40 22.64
CA THR A 658 4.36 8.36 22.51
C THR A 658 4.91 7.06 21.92
N GLN A 659 5.85 7.13 20.98
CA GLN A 659 6.58 5.95 20.52
C GLN A 659 7.31 5.25 21.67
N ILE A 660 8.01 6.02 22.51
CA ILE A 660 8.68 5.49 23.72
C ILE A 660 7.66 4.81 24.63
N LYS A 661 6.52 5.46 24.89
CA LYS A 661 5.45 4.87 25.72
C LYS A 661 4.91 3.56 25.14
N LEU A 662 4.75 3.47 23.82
CA LEU A 662 4.30 2.25 23.13
C LEU A 662 5.34 1.14 23.23
N LEU A 663 6.62 1.44 23.01
CA LEU A 663 7.70 0.46 23.06
C LEU A 663 7.97 -0.06 24.48
N LEU A 664 7.72 0.77 25.50
CA LEU A 664 7.88 0.44 26.93
C LEU A 664 6.57 -0.03 27.59
N GLY A 665 5.51 -0.30 26.81
CA GLY A 665 4.22 -0.77 27.33
C GLY A 665 4.36 -2.05 28.16
N ARG A 666 3.76 -2.07 29.36
CA ARG A 666 3.86 -3.20 30.33
C ARG A 666 2.69 -4.19 30.28
N HIS A 667 1.65 -3.90 29.51
CA HIS A 667 0.44 -4.72 29.39
C HIS A 667 0.17 -5.11 27.94
N GLU A 668 1.20 -5.60 27.26
CA GLU A 668 1.07 -6.12 25.90
C GLU A 668 0.27 -7.43 25.93
N THR A 669 -0.89 -7.44 25.29
CA THR A 669 -1.68 -8.66 25.08
C THR A 669 -1.05 -9.49 23.95
N GLN A 670 -1.37 -10.79 23.85
CA GLN A 670 -0.84 -11.68 22.80
C GLN A 670 -1.05 -11.14 21.36
N GLY A 671 -1.99 -10.21 21.18
CA GLY A 671 -2.29 -9.58 19.90
C GLY A 671 -1.50 -8.30 19.56
N SER A 672 -0.62 -7.84 20.46
CA SER A 672 0.29 -6.72 20.18
C SER A 672 1.50 -7.18 19.38
N ASP A 673 1.98 -6.33 18.47
CA ASP A 673 3.19 -6.61 17.69
C ASP A 673 4.47 -6.57 18.57
N PHE A 674 4.39 -6.00 19.78
CA PHE A 674 5.48 -6.00 20.77
C PHE A 674 5.28 -7.01 21.90
N TYR A 675 4.30 -7.91 21.80
CA TYR A 675 4.25 -9.10 22.65
C TYR A 675 5.46 -9.99 22.34
N VAL A 676 6.26 -10.31 23.36
CA VAL A 676 7.62 -10.86 23.17
C VAL A 676 7.68 -12.07 22.23
N TYR A 677 6.79 -13.05 22.34
CA TYR A 677 6.83 -14.26 21.49
C TYR A 677 6.43 -13.95 20.04
N ARG A 678 5.46 -13.06 19.84
CA ARG A 678 5.06 -12.61 18.50
C ARG A 678 6.14 -11.74 17.86
N TYR A 679 6.81 -10.91 18.65
CA TYR A 679 7.96 -10.13 18.21
C TYR A 679 9.11 -11.05 17.79
N LEU A 680 9.48 -12.04 18.61
CA LEU A 680 10.53 -13.01 18.28
C LEU A 680 10.20 -13.82 17.03
N ALA A 681 8.93 -14.15 16.82
CA ALA A 681 8.48 -14.77 15.58
C ALA A 681 8.63 -13.84 14.36
N THR A 682 8.28 -12.56 14.55
CA THR A 682 8.42 -11.52 13.51
C THR A 682 9.88 -11.26 13.16
N GLU A 683 10.79 -11.30 14.14
CA GLU A 683 12.23 -11.16 13.90
C GLU A 683 12.88 -12.45 13.39
N GLY A 684 12.10 -13.54 13.29
CA GLY A 684 12.52 -14.81 12.78
C GLY A 684 13.24 -15.71 13.78
N PHE A 685 13.36 -15.31 15.05
CA PHE A 685 13.94 -16.20 16.06
C PHE A 685 13.03 -17.40 16.35
N LEU A 686 11.71 -17.19 16.41
CA LEU A 686 10.70 -18.24 16.62
C LEU A 686 9.86 -18.49 15.34
N PRO A 687 9.17 -19.63 15.23
CA PRO A 687 8.20 -19.83 14.16
C PRO A 687 6.99 -18.91 14.38
N GLY A 688 6.50 -18.32 13.29
CA GLY A 688 5.34 -17.42 13.30
C GLY A 688 4.21 -17.92 12.42
N TYR A 689 2.96 -17.67 12.84
CA TYR A 689 1.78 -17.92 12.01
C TYR A 689 1.68 -16.98 10.80
N ASN A 690 2.28 -15.80 10.88
CA ASN A 690 2.27 -14.78 9.83
C ASN A 690 3.64 -14.75 9.12
N PHE A 691 3.67 -15.21 7.87
CA PHE A 691 4.86 -15.34 7.02
C PHE A 691 5.24 -14.03 6.29
N PRO A 692 5.63 -12.98 7.03
CA PRO A 692 6.96 -12.46 6.69
C PRO A 692 7.81 -12.21 7.92
N ARG A 693 9.00 -12.83 8.01
CA ARG A 693 10.02 -12.36 8.93
C ARG A 693 10.51 -10.97 8.51
N LEU A 694 10.90 -10.20 9.52
CA LEU A 694 11.50 -8.88 9.42
C LEU A 694 10.78 -7.90 8.46
N PRO A 695 9.45 -7.69 8.63
CA PRO A 695 8.64 -6.84 7.76
C PRO A 695 9.09 -5.38 7.82
N LEU A 696 8.78 -4.56 6.81
CA LEU A 696 8.91 -3.10 6.92
C LEU A 696 7.75 -2.57 7.78
N MET A 697 8.02 -1.66 8.72
CA MET A 697 6.99 -1.09 9.59
C MET A 697 6.72 0.39 9.32
N ALA A 698 5.44 0.77 9.31
CA ALA A 698 5.00 2.15 9.23
C ALA A 698 4.37 2.57 10.56
N PHE A 699 4.93 3.60 11.21
CA PHE A 699 4.33 4.21 12.39
C PHE A 699 3.15 5.10 11.98
N VAL A 700 1.96 4.74 12.43
CA VAL A 700 0.72 5.49 12.25
C VAL A 700 0.37 6.20 13.56
N PRO A 701 0.38 7.54 13.58
CA PRO A 701 -0.07 8.27 14.75
C PRO A 701 -1.56 8.01 14.94
N GLY A 702 -1.95 7.71 16.17
CA GLY A 702 -3.35 7.53 16.54
C GLY A 702 -4.16 8.79 16.29
N GLY A 703 -5.48 8.63 16.21
CA GLY A 703 -6.41 9.76 16.08
C GLY A 703 -6.39 10.71 17.29
N GLN A 704 -7.33 11.65 17.32
CA GLN A 704 -7.35 12.71 18.34
C GLN A 704 -7.22 12.17 19.77
N GLY A 705 -6.23 12.70 20.51
CA GLY A 705 -5.95 12.34 21.91
C GLY A 705 -4.76 11.40 22.08
N GLY A 706 -4.07 11.06 20.99
CA GLY A 706 -2.87 10.21 21.03
C GLY A 706 -3.16 8.75 21.38
N LYS A 707 -4.44 8.34 21.39
CA LYS A 707 -4.88 6.96 21.60
C LYS A 707 -5.06 6.26 20.24
N GLY A 708 -4.69 4.98 20.15
CA GLY A 708 -4.74 4.18 18.91
C GLY A 708 -3.53 4.37 17.97
N GLN A 709 -2.34 4.69 18.49
CA GLN A 709 -1.11 4.75 17.69
C GLN A 709 -0.53 3.36 17.52
N ARG A 710 -0.03 3.02 16.33
CA ARG A 710 0.42 1.66 16.05
C ARG A 710 1.46 1.59 14.93
N TYR A 711 2.23 0.50 14.93
CA TYR A 711 3.04 0.10 13.78
C TYR A 711 2.25 -0.85 12.87
N ILE A 712 2.18 -0.52 11.58
CA ILE A 712 1.61 -1.38 10.55
C ILE A 712 2.74 -2.12 9.84
N GLN A 713 2.64 -3.44 9.74
CA GLN A 713 3.67 -4.30 9.14
C GLN A 713 3.31 -4.72 7.71
N ARG A 714 4.32 -4.75 6.82
CA ARG A 714 4.23 -5.28 5.46
C ARG A 714 5.49 -6.03 5.01
N ALA A 715 5.31 -7.07 4.20
CA ALA A 715 6.42 -7.77 3.54
C ALA A 715 7.25 -6.78 2.72
N ARG A 716 8.58 -6.84 2.84
CA ARG A 716 9.52 -5.80 2.37
C ARG A 716 9.33 -5.41 0.90
N PHE A 717 9.22 -6.40 0.00
CA PHE A 717 9.14 -6.15 -1.44
C PHE A 717 7.84 -5.47 -1.87
N LEU A 718 6.76 -5.64 -1.11
CA LEU A 718 5.52 -4.88 -1.31
C LEU A 718 5.61 -3.52 -0.61
N ALA A 719 6.15 -3.50 0.61
CA ALA A 719 6.25 -2.32 1.45
C ALA A 719 7.09 -1.21 0.82
N ILE A 720 8.17 -1.51 0.09
CA ILE A 720 8.98 -0.46 -0.56
C ILE A 720 8.16 0.41 -1.54
N SER A 721 7.05 -0.13 -2.05
CA SER A 721 6.09 0.61 -2.89
C SER A 721 4.92 1.19 -2.11
N GLU A 722 4.34 0.46 -1.14
CA GLU A 722 3.20 0.95 -0.35
C GLU A 722 3.59 2.00 0.70
N PHE A 723 4.77 1.84 1.29
CA PHE A 723 5.38 2.72 2.28
C PHE A 723 6.50 3.58 1.67
N GLY A 724 6.53 3.70 0.34
CA GLY A 724 7.48 4.55 -0.37
C GLY A 724 7.27 6.03 -0.05
N PRO A 725 8.27 6.90 -0.35
CA PRO A 725 8.21 8.32 -0.03
C PRO A 725 6.94 9.00 -0.54
N GLN A 726 6.26 9.77 0.33
CA GLN A 726 5.01 10.51 0.04
C GLN A 726 3.77 9.67 -0.29
N SER A 727 3.87 8.34 -0.19
CA SER A 727 2.74 7.42 -0.40
C SER A 727 1.67 7.57 0.69
N LEU A 728 0.44 7.18 0.38
CA LEU A 728 -0.67 7.18 1.33
C LEU A 728 -0.92 5.76 1.87
N VAL A 729 -1.00 5.65 3.20
CA VAL A 729 -1.34 4.46 3.97
C VAL A 729 -2.73 4.67 4.57
N TYR A 730 -3.64 3.74 4.34
CA TYR A 730 -5.02 3.82 4.81
C TYR A 730 -5.19 2.99 6.07
N HIS A 731 -5.81 3.55 7.10
CA HIS A 731 -6.06 2.90 8.37
C HIS A 731 -7.23 3.57 9.10
N GLU A 732 -8.18 2.78 9.61
CA GLU A 732 -9.25 3.27 10.51
C GLU A 732 -10.02 4.50 9.98
N GLY A 733 -10.37 4.50 8.69
CA GLY A 733 -11.15 5.57 8.07
C GLY A 733 -10.35 6.82 7.69
N ARG A 734 -9.02 6.79 7.79
CA ARG A 734 -8.12 7.91 7.48
C ARG A 734 -6.99 7.50 6.54
N ALA A 735 -6.44 8.49 5.83
CA ALA A 735 -5.26 8.36 5.00
C ALA A 735 -4.07 9.10 5.63
N TYR A 736 -2.97 8.40 5.78
CA TYR A 736 -1.73 8.84 6.39
C TYR A 736 -0.63 8.91 5.33
N ARG A 737 0.06 10.04 5.24
CA ARG A 737 1.15 10.24 4.28
C ARG A 737 2.48 9.85 4.90
N VAL A 738 3.26 9.04 4.18
CA VAL A 738 4.63 8.70 4.55
C VAL A 738 5.52 9.94 4.35
N ASP A 739 5.91 10.58 5.44
CA ASP A 739 6.64 11.85 5.43
C ASP A 739 8.11 11.72 5.86
N ARG A 740 8.49 10.59 6.48
CA ARG A 740 9.86 10.34 6.93
C ARG A 740 10.26 8.87 6.96
N ALA A 741 11.56 8.60 6.87
CA ALA A 741 12.16 7.33 7.29
C ALA A 741 12.54 7.39 8.78
N LEU A 742 12.40 6.28 9.50
CA LEU A 742 12.89 6.17 10.88
C LEU A 742 14.30 5.58 10.85
N LEU A 743 15.30 6.44 11.07
CA LEU A 743 16.71 6.16 10.84
C LEU A 743 17.36 5.53 12.08
N LYS A 744 18.16 4.46 11.90
CA LYS A 744 18.94 3.82 12.98
C LYS A 744 20.09 4.70 13.46
N GLU A 745 20.82 5.28 12.49
CA GLU A 745 21.98 6.13 12.72
C GLU A 745 21.77 7.49 12.07
N ALA A 746 20.86 8.29 12.63
CA ALA A 746 20.64 9.67 12.20
C ALA A 746 21.96 10.46 12.30
N GLY A 747 22.51 10.86 11.14
CA GLY A 747 23.78 11.56 11.04
C GLY A 747 25.01 10.81 11.57
N GLY A 748 24.99 9.47 11.60
CA GLY A 748 26.12 8.66 12.09
C GLY A 748 27.33 8.60 11.14
N GLY A 749 27.14 8.95 9.86
CA GLY A 749 28.21 8.97 8.87
C GLY A 749 29.09 10.22 8.93
N PRO A 750 30.19 10.24 8.16
CA PRO A 750 31.05 11.41 8.00
C PRO A 750 30.22 12.66 7.67
N GLU A 751 30.54 13.80 8.31
CA GLU A 751 29.82 15.09 8.13
C GLU A 751 28.32 15.09 8.50
N GLY A 752 27.83 14.07 9.22
CA GLY A 752 26.42 13.98 9.60
C GLY A 752 25.50 13.46 8.48
N GLN A 753 26.06 12.75 7.50
CA GLN A 753 25.31 12.08 6.45
C GLN A 753 24.89 10.65 6.84
N LEU A 754 23.92 10.10 6.13
CA LEU A 754 23.51 8.70 6.23
C LEU A 754 24.51 7.78 5.51
N PRO A 755 24.79 6.59 6.06
CA PRO A 755 25.60 5.58 5.38
C PRO A 755 24.90 5.15 4.10
N THR A 756 25.62 5.18 2.98
CA THR A 756 25.12 4.71 1.69
C THR A 756 26.12 3.79 1.02
N PHE A 757 25.63 2.92 0.14
CA PHE A 757 26.46 2.02 -0.66
C PHE A 757 26.07 2.09 -2.13
N SER A 758 26.85 1.44 -3.00
CA SER A 758 26.55 1.32 -4.43
C SER A 758 26.36 -0.14 -4.82
N VAL A 759 25.57 -0.37 -5.87
CA VAL A 759 25.40 -1.68 -6.49
C VAL A 759 25.50 -1.52 -8.00
N ALA A 760 26.42 -2.25 -8.62
CA ALA A 760 26.52 -2.38 -10.06
C ALA A 760 25.65 -3.56 -10.54
N ILE A 761 24.78 -3.32 -11.52
CA ILE A 761 23.86 -4.34 -12.05
C ILE A 761 24.39 -4.85 -13.39
N CYS A 762 24.59 -6.17 -13.48
CA CYS A 762 25.04 -6.81 -14.70
C CYS A 762 24.04 -6.60 -15.85
N PRO A 763 24.45 -6.06 -17.02
CA PRO A 763 23.55 -5.79 -18.13
C PRO A 763 23.08 -7.08 -18.84
N ALA A 764 23.78 -8.19 -18.66
CA ALA A 764 23.43 -9.46 -19.28
C ALA A 764 22.40 -10.26 -18.45
N CYS A 765 22.59 -10.36 -17.12
CA CYS A 765 21.76 -11.24 -16.28
C CYS A 765 21.05 -10.55 -15.10
N GLY A 766 21.35 -9.28 -14.82
CA GLY A 766 20.75 -8.53 -13.70
C GLY A 766 21.33 -8.82 -12.31
N ALA A 767 22.37 -9.65 -12.19
CA ALA A 767 23.04 -9.88 -10.92
C ALA A 767 23.68 -8.60 -10.39
N GLY A 768 23.51 -8.33 -9.10
CA GLY A 768 24.00 -7.17 -8.38
C GLY A 768 25.38 -7.41 -7.77
N HIS A 769 26.23 -6.40 -7.84
CA HIS A 769 27.59 -6.40 -7.34
C HIS A 769 27.79 -5.21 -6.39
N ASP A 770 28.16 -5.48 -5.15
CA ASP A 770 28.35 -4.45 -4.14
C ASP A 770 29.62 -3.65 -4.42
N GLY A 771 29.51 -2.32 -4.41
CA GLY A 771 30.64 -1.41 -4.65
C GLY A 771 30.88 -1.14 -6.13
N GLU A 772 32.16 -1.10 -6.52
CA GLU A 772 32.60 -0.97 -7.91
C GLU A 772 32.41 -2.31 -8.65
N PRO A 773 32.04 -2.28 -9.94
CA PRO A 773 31.87 -3.50 -10.72
C PRO A 773 33.22 -4.23 -10.83
N PRO A 774 33.31 -5.53 -10.49
CA PRO A 774 34.47 -6.34 -10.82
C PRO A 774 34.60 -6.51 -12.36
N GLU A 775 35.69 -7.08 -12.84
CA GLU A 775 35.88 -7.29 -14.28
C GLU A 775 34.78 -8.18 -14.90
N GLU A 776 34.38 -9.23 -14.16
CA GLU A 776 33.38 -10.21 -14.61
C GLU A 776 32.23 -10.39 -13.60
N CYS A 777 31.06 -10.73 -14.14
CA CYS A 777 29.91 -11.08 -13.32
C CYS A 777 30.11 -12.41 -12.56
N HIS A 778 29.77 -12.44 -11.27
CA HIS A 778 29.93 -13.63 -10.41
C HIS A 778 28.94 -14.75 -10.76
N VAL A 779 27.87 -14.44 -11.50
CA VAL A 779 26.85 -15.39 -11.94
C VAL A 779 27.07 -15.79 -13.40
N CYS A 780 27.11 -14.83 -14.32
CA CYS A 780 27.14 -15.12 -15.75
C CYS A 780 28.54 -15.08 -16.39
N ARG A 781 29.56 -14.63 -15.66
CA ARG A 781 30.95 -14.46 -16.14
C ARG A 781 31.13 -13.51 -17.32
N GLN A 782 30.09 -12.74 -17.68
CA GLN A 782 30.21 -11.70 -18.71
C GLN A 782 30.92 -10.46 -18.15
N PRO A 783 31.64 -9.69 -19.01
CA PRO A 783 32.26 -8.43 -18.63
C PRO A 783 31.23 -7.42 -18.10
N LEU A 784 31.60 -6.64 -17.07
CA LEU A 784 30.75 -5.62 -16.45
C LEU A 784 31.02 -4.19 -16.93
N SER A 785 31.71 -4.01 -18.07
CA SER A 785 32.07 -2.70 -18.62
C SER A 785 30.89 -1.77 -18.95
N GLY A 786 29.66 -2.31 -19.02
CA GLY A 786 28.41 -1.57 -19.22
C GLY A 786 27.41 -1.72 -18.07
N ALA A 787 27.85 -2.05 -16.85
CA ALA A 787 26.96 -2.22 -15.71
C ALA A 787 26.28 -0.89 -15.28
N ASP A 788 24.99 -0.96 -14.96
CA ASP A 788 24.26 0.18 -14.38
C ASP A 788 24.68 0.32 -12.90
N LEU A 789 25.46 1.35 -12.59
CA LEU A 789 25.92 1.63 -11.23
C LEU A 789 24.89 2.49 -10.50
N ILE A 790 24.10 1.86 -9.65
CA ILE A 790 23.18 2.57 -8.78
C ILE A 790 23.95 3.00 -7.53
N GLN A 791 23.98 4.31 -7.29
CA GLN A 791 24.68 4.91 -6.15
C GLN A 791 23.72 5.36 -5.06
N LYS A 792 24.29 5.67 -3.88
CA LYS A 792 23.58 6.27 -2.74
C LYS A 792 22.45 5.39 -2.20
N LEU A 793 22.58 4.07 -2.31
CA LEU A 793 21.59 3.14 -1.77
C LEU A 793 21.58 3.20 -0.24
N HIS A 794 20.39 3.25 0.32
CA HIS A 794 20.19 3.24 1.76
C HIS A 794 19.05 2.29 2.12
N ARG A 795 19.30 1.40 3.08
CA ARG A 795 18.33 0.41 3.51
C ARG A 795 17.27 1.05 4.40
N ILE A 796 15.99 0.89 4.04
CA ILE A 796 14.86 1.40 4.82
C ILE A 796 14.14 0.24 5.50
N ASP A 797 14.16 0.22 6.83
CA ASP A 797 13.46 -0.81 7.62
C ASP A 797 12.13 -0.30 8.19
N ASN A 798 12.03 1.00 8.51
CA ASN A 798 10.86 1.59 9.16
C ASN A 798 10.58 3.01 8.64
N VAL A 799 9.31 3.41 8.61
CA VAL A 799 8.87 4.76 8.19
C VAL A 799 7.91 5.39 9.18
N GLY A 800 7.89 6.73 9.20
CA GLY A 800 6.89 7.52 9.92
C GLY A 800 5.83 8.06 8.97
N THR A 801 4.64 8.30 9.52
CA THR A 801 3.55 8.90 8.77
C THR A 801 2.94 10.09 9.52
N ARG A 802 2.25 10.95 8.78
CA ARG A 802 1.39 12.02 9.31
C ARG A 802 -0.02 11.87 8.75
N GLN A 803 -1.04 12.22 9.55
CA GLN A 803 -2.41 12.30 9.03
C GLN A 803 -2.46 13.30 7.87
N ALA A 804 -3.07 12.92 6.76
CA ALA A 804 -3.17 13.74 5.57
C ALA A 804 -4.62 14.13 5.26
N GLU A 805 -5.49 13.14 5.08
CA GLU A 805 -6.89 13.35 4.69
C GLU A 805 -7.78 12.31 5.40
N ARG A 806 -9.04 12.68 5.70
CA ARG A 806 -10.08 11.70 6.03
C ARG A 806 -10.57 11.04 4.75
N ILE A 807 -10.92 9.75 4.84
CA ILE A 807 -11.51 9.01 3.72
C ILE A 807 -12.95 9.48 3.53
N THR A 808 -13.32 9.84 2.31
CA THR A 808 -14.67 10.33 1.98
C THR A 808 -15.36 9.43 0.96
N ALA A 809 -16.68 9.60 0.81
CA ALA A 809 -17.45 8.95 -0.25
C ALA A 809 -17.08 9.40 -1.69
N ASN A 810 -16.04 10.23 -1.85
CA ASN A 810 -15.49 10.60 -3.16
C ASN A 810 -14.24 9.80 -3.51
N ASP A 811 -13.66 9.06 -2.57
CA ASP A 811 -12.45 8.28 -2.77
C ASP A 811 -12.79 6.91 -3.37
N GLU A 812 -12.93 6.85 -4.71
CA GLU A 812 -13.31 5.62 -5.42
C GLU A 812 -12.27 4.51 -5.36
N ASP A 813 -11.00 4.87 -5.46
CA ASP A 813 -9.89 3.93 -5.42
C ASP A 813 -8.72 4.49 -4.62
N ARG A 814 -7.91 3.56 -4.11
CA ARG A 814 -6.66 3.89 -3.43
C ARG A 814 -5.77 4.76 -4.32
N ARG A 815 -5.32 5.88 -3.79
CA ARG A 815 -4.34 6.75 -4.47
C ARG A 815 -2.95 6.11 -4.37
N ARG A 816 -2.58 5.34 -5.39
CA ARG A 816 -1.26 4.70 -5.48
C ARG A 816 -0.23 5.64 -6.10
N GLN A 817 0.95 5.69 -5.50
CA GLN A 817 2.11 6.35 -6.09
C GLN A 817 2.89 5.33 -6.92
N GLY A 818 3.08 5.63 -8.21
CA GLY A 818 3.80 4.73 -9.11
C GLY A 818 5.31 4.96 -9.01
N PHE A 819 6.04 3.94 -8.56
CA PHE A 819 7.50 3.95 -8.49
C PHE A 819 8.12 3.12 -9.62
N GLU A 820 9.32 3.50 -10.03
CA GLU A 820 10.19 2.64 -10.84
C GLU A 820 10.99 1.74 -9.88
N LEU A 821 10.65 0.45 -9.89
CA LEU A 821 11.27 -0.55 -9.04
C LEU A 821 12.18 -1.44 -9.88
N GLN A 822 13.41 -1.64 -9.43
CA GLN A 822 14.35 -2.56 -10.03
C GLN A 822 14.68 -3.69 -9.06
N THR A 823 14.48 -4.93 -9.50
CA THR A 823 14.87 -6.13 -8.76
C THR A 823 16.26 -6.55 -9.20
N THR A 824 17.14 -6.86 -8.25
CA THR A 824 18.47 -7.41 -8.50
C THR A 824 18.76 -8.50 -7.47
N PHE A 825 19.73 -9.36 -7.74
CA PHE A 825 20.03 -10.52 -6.90
C PHE A 825 21.53 -10.81 -6.86
N SER A 826 21.97 -11.55 -5.84
CA SER A 826 23.36 -12.01 -5.69
C SER A 826 23.39 -13.45 -5.19
N PHE A 827 24.22 -14.28 -5.83
CA PHE A 827 24.46 -15.68 -5.44
C PHE A 827 25.75 -15.84 -4.65
N ARG A 828 26.49 -14.75 -4.38
CA ARG A 828 27.81 -14.80 -3.72
C ARG A 828 27.80 -15.48 -2.36
N HIS A 829 26.71 -15.33 -1.62
CA HIS A 829 26.56 -15.87 -0.27
C HIS A 829 25.70 -17.13 -0.22
N ALA A 830 25.22 -17.62 -1.37
CA ALA A 830 24.47 -18.86 -1.44
C ALA A 830 25.43 -20.05 -1.45
N THR A 831 25.22 -21.00 -0.54
CA THR A 831 25.89 -22.30 -0.54
C THR A 831 25.05 -23.30 -1.35
N GLY A 832 25.66 -24.30 -2.00
CA GLY A 832 24.89 -25.29 -2.78
C GLY A 832 24.31 -24.76 -4.10
N VAL A 833 24.94 -23.74 -4.69
CA VAL A 833 24.57 -23.26 -6.03
C VAL A 833 24.78 -24.37 -7.05
N SER A 834 23.73 -24.70 -7.80
CA SER A 834 23.75 -25.72 -8.84
C SER A 834 23.36 -25.13 -10.19
N ALA A 835 23.94 -25.65 -11.25
CA ALA A 835 23.64 -25.21 -12.60
C ALA A 835 23.43 -26.40 -13.54
N ARG A 836 22.49 -26.25 -14.46
CA ARG A 836 22.21 -27.21 -15.53
C ARG A 836 22.20 -26.50 -16.87
N VAL A 837 22.90 -27.10 -17.83
CA VAL A 837 22.80 -26.72 -19.24
C VAL A 837 21.73 -27.62 -19.87
N LEU A 838 20.75 -26.97 -20.50
CA LEU A 838 19.64 -27.60 -21.20
C LEU A 838 19.94 -27.49 -22.69
N SER A 839 20.13 -28.63 -23.36
CA SER A 839 20.49 -28.68 -24.77
C SER A 839 19.78 -29.80 -25.51
N ASP A 840 19.61 -29.66 -26.81
CA ASP A 840 19.10 -30.69 -27.71
C ASP A 840 20.13 -30.99 -28.81
N ASP A 841 19.71 -31.61 -29.91
CA ASP A 841 20.58 -31.89 -31.05
C ASP A 841 20.88 -30.64 -31.89
N LEU A 842 20.15 -29.54 -31.69
CA LEU A 842 20.35 -28.25 -32.37
C LEU A 842 21.29 -27.32 -31.59
N GLY A 843 21.62 -27.66 -30.34
CA GLY A 843 22.56 -26.95 -29.49
C GLY A 843 21.98 -26.56 -28.13
N ASP A 844 22.62 -25.59 -27.48
CA ASP A 844 22.17 -25.09 -26.18
C ASP A 844 20.84 -24.33 -26.31
N ILE A 845 19.94 -24.59 -25.38
CA ILE A 845 18.60 -23.97 -25.29
C ILE A 845 18.61 -22.92 -24.18
N ALA A 846 19.03 -23.31 -22.98
CA ALA A 846 19.08 -22.44 -21.81
C ALA A 846 20.07 -22.95 -20.76
N ILE A 847 20.50 -22.06 -19.88
CA ILE A 847 21.30 -22.38 -18.69
C ILE A 847 20.47 -21.99 -17.47
N ALA A 848 20.13 -22.97 -16.65
CA ALA A 848 19.39 -22.77 -15.41
C ALA A 848 20.37 -22.83 -14.22
N THR A 849 20.40 -21.79 -13.40
CA THR A 849 21.26 -21.70 -12.20
C THR A 849 20.40 -21.49 -10.97
N PHE A 850 20.39 -22.46 -10.07
CA PHE A 850 19.67 -22.43 -8.81
C PHE A 850 20.60 -22.02 -7.67
N ALA A 851 20.10 -21.15 -6.81
CA ALA A 851 20.77 -20.75 -5.58
C ALA A 851 19.76 -20.77 -4.43
N PRO A 852 19.95 -21.62 -3.40
CA PRO A 852 19.16 -21.54 -2.19
C PRO A 852 19.54 -20.27 -1.41
N ALA A 853 18.57 -19.65 -0.74
CA ALA A 853 18.77 -18.44 0.08
C ALA A 853 19.56 -17.30 -0.62
N ALA A 854 19.37 -17.11 -1.92
CA ALA A 854 19.95 -16.00 -2.68
C ALA A 854 19.53 -14.64 -2.10
N SER A 855 20.46 -13.68 -2.06
CA SER A 855 20.14 -12.30 -1.68
C SER A 855 19.38 -11.64 -2.83
N VAL A 856 18.15 -11.20 -2.58
CA VAL A 856 17.31 -10.49 -3.55
C VAL A 856 17.02 -9.10 -3.00
N ARG A 857 17.27 -8.08 -3.82
CA ARG A 857 17.06 -6.67 -3.47
C ARG A 857 16.03 -6.05 -4.39
N ARG A 858 15.18 -5.20 -3.82
CA ARG A 858 14.28 -4.32 -4.57
C ARG A 858 14.64 -2.87 -4.31
N ILE A 859 14.95 -2.16 -5.38
CA ILE A 859 15.45 -0.78 -5.36
C ILE A 859 14.36 0.14 -5.88
N ASN A 860 14.05 1.22 -5.16
CA ASN A 860 13.13 2.26 -5.60
C ASN A 860 13.92 3.41 -6.22
N LYS A 861 13.97 3.47 -7.57
CA LYS A 861 14.76 4.47 -8.31
C LYS A 861 14.10 5.86 -8.31
N GLY A 862 12.81 5.96 -8.00
CA GLY A 862 12.08 7.22 -8.07
C GLY A 862 10.65 7.05 -8.56
N LEU A 863 9.96 8.18 -8.81
CA LEU A 863 8.63 8.17 -9.41
C LEU A 863 8.68 7.73 -10.87
N ARG A 864 7.75 6.88 -11.30
CA ARG A 864 7.67 6.38 -12.69
C ARG A 864 7.44 7.49 -13.73
N ARG A 865 6.80 8.59 -13.32
CA ARG A 865 6.48 9.75 -14.18
C ARG A 865 7.41 10.96 -13.94
N ARG A 866 8.63 10.72 -13.45
CA ARG A 866 9.61 11.81 -13.26
C ARG A 866 10.05 12.40 -14.61
N LYS A 867 10.41 13.69 -14.61
CA LYS A 867 10.82 14.42 -15.83
C LYS A 867 12.12 13.90 -16.41
N ASP A 868 13.06 13.54 -15.55
CA ASP A 868 14.37 13.02 -15.91
C ASP A 868 14.54 11.62 -15.29
N LEU A 869 14.65 10.59 -16.14
CA LEU A 869 14.81 9.22 -15.69
C LEU A 869 16.20 8.94 -15.09
N SER A 870 17.20 9.76 -15.40
CA SER A 870 18.54 9.65 -14.82
C SER A 870 18.61 10.17 -13.37
N ASP A 871 17.62 10.98 -12.96
CA ASP A 871 17.51 11.49 -11.61
C ASP A 871 17.02 10.40 -10.63
N ILE A 872 17.95 9.56 -10.16
CA ILE A 872 17.66 8.41 -9.29
C ILE A 872 17.69 8.81 -7.80
N GLY A 873 16.66 8.40 -7.06
CA GLY A 873 16.57 8.53 -5.60
C GLY A 873 15.69 9.70 -5.12
N PHE A 874 15.65 9.90 -3.80
CA PHE A 874 14.82 10.89 -3.11
C PHE A 874 15.68 11.74 -2.18
N TRP A 875 15.27 13.00 -2.01
CA TRP A 875 15.91 13.89 -1.05
C TRP A 875 15.36 13.64 0.35
N ILE A 876 16.26 13.58 1.33
CA ILE A 876 15.96 13.35 2.73
C ILE A 876 16.82 14.27 3.60
N ASP A 877 16.33 14.68 4.75
CA ASP A 877 17.16 15.23 5.82
C ASP A 877 17.84 14.07 6.57
N PRO A 878 19.18 13.95 6.52
CA PRO A 878 19.90 12.83 7.13
C PRO A 878 19.86 12.80 8.65
N LYS A 879 19.46 13.90 9.31
CA LYS A 879 19.30 13.98 10.76
C LYS A 879 17.88 13.60 11.19
N SER A 880 16.89 14.22 10.57
CA SER A 880 15.49 14.05 10.99
C SER A 880 14.73 12.93 10.26
N GLY A 881 15.27 12.45 9.14
CA GLY A 881 14.67 11.41 8.29
C GLY A 881 13.50 11.87 7.43
N TYR A 882 13.12 13.15 7.48
CA TYR A 882 12.01 13.68 6.68
C TYR A 882 12.38 13.75 5.20
N TRP A 883 11.43 13.35 4.35
CA TRP A 883 11.55 13.51 2.90
C TRP A 883 11.50 15.00 2.54
N ALA A 884 12.46 15.44 1.73
CA ALA A 884 12.61 16.83 1.31
C ALA A 884 12.27 17.00 -0.18
N GLY A 885 11.88 18.22 -0.56
CA GLY A 885 11.79 18.62 -1.96
C GLY A 885 13.17 18.75 -2.62
N ALA A 886 13.21 18.65 -3.96
CA ALA A 886 14.44 18.90 -4.70
C ALA A 886 14.85 20.39 -4.58
N PRO A 887 16.16 20.71 -4.53
CA PRO A 887 16.62 22.10 -4.46
C PRO A 887 16.10 22.95 -5.64
N GLY A 888 15.56 24.15 -5.37
CA GLY A 888 15.09 25.11 -6.36
C GLY A 888 13.68 24.84 -6.93
N THR A 889 12.87 23.98 -6.29
CA THR A 889 11.51 23.63 -6.76
C THR A 889 10.43 24.31 -5.92
N GLN A 890 9.21 24.48 -6.43
CA GLN A 890 8.08 25.02 -5.63
C GLN A 890 7.75 24.14 -4.41
N ASP A 891 8.04 22.83 -4.48
CA ASP A 891 7.91 21.89 -3.37
C ASP A 891 8.87 22.22 -2.20
N GLU A 892 9.89 23.07 -2.43
CA GLU A 892 10.81 23.59 -1.43
C GLU A 892 10.14 24.55 -0.43
N GLU A 893 9.08 25.25 -0.83
CA GLU A 893 8.31 26.16 0.04
C GLU A 893 7.18 25.43 0.79
N GLU A 894 6.66 24.31 0.26
CA GLU A 894 5.63 23.48 0.90
C GLU A 894 6.19 22.48 1.92
N ALA A 895 7.48 22.10 1.81
CA ALA A 895 8.15 21.26 2.79
C ALA A 895 8.38 22.05 4.08
N ALA A 896 7.49 21.85 5.06
CA ALA A 896 7.55 22.46 6.39
C ALA A 896 8.74 21.97 7.25
N ASN A 897 9.96 21.95 6.71
CA ASN A 897 11.15 21.51 7.44
C ASN A 897 12.25 22.59 7.47
N PRO A 898 12.57 23.16 8.64
CA PRO A 898 13.53 24.25 8.80
C PRO A 898 15.01 23.82 8.80
N THR A 899 15.33 22.53 8.76
CA THR A 899 16.72 22.04 8.67
C THR A 899 17.24 22.03 7.23
N LYS A 900 18.31 22.81 6.97
CA LYS A 900 18.93 22.98 5.64
C LYS A 900 19.73 21.78 5.13
N ALA A 901 20.00 20.77 5.96
CA ALA A 901 20.79 19.61 5.56
C ALA A 901 19.96 18.68 4.66
N ARG A 902 20.45 18.40 3.45
CA ARG A 902 19.78 17.52 2.48
C ARG A 902 20.77 16.53 1.91
N GLN A 903 20.38 15.27 1.89
CA GLN A 903 21.11 14.19 1.22
C GLN A 903 20.16 13.51 0.25
N LYS A 904 20.70 13.02 -0.87
CA LYS A 904 19.94 12.19 -1.79
C LYS A 904 20.23 10.73 -1.50
N ILE A 905 19.19 9.91 -1.32
CA ILE A 905 19.30 8.47 -1.08
C ILE A 905 18.39 7.69 -2.03
N THR A 906 18.77 6.45 -2.33
CA THR A 906 17.98 5.51 -3.13
C THR A 906 17.49 4.40 -2.19
N PRO A 907 16.20 4.39 -1.80
CA PRO A 907 15.66 3.38 -0.90
C PRO A 907 15.80 1.97 -1.47
N VAL A 908 16.27 1.03 -0.65
CA VAL A 908 16.38 -0.39 -0.98
C VAL A 908 15.89 -1.26 0.17
N VAL A 909 15.29 -2.40 -0.20
CA VAL A 909 14.98 -3.49 0.72
C VAL A 909 15.63 -4.77 0.22
N GLU A 910 15.98 -5.65 1.15
CA GLU A 910 16.63 -6.92 0.86
C GLU A 910 15.88 -8.08 1.55
N ASP A 911 15.85 -9.23 0.90
CA ASP A 911 15.33 -10.48 1.44
C ASP A 911 16.16 -11.67 0.93
N ARG A 912 16.05 -12.83 1.59
CA ARG A 912 16.69 -14.08 1.14
C ARG A 912 15.64 -15.03 0.58
N LYS A 913 15.85 -15.52 -0.65
CA LYS A 913 14.88 -16.36 -1.37
C LYS A 913 15.58 -17.51 -2.08
N ASN A 914 14.91 -18.66 -2.15
CA ASN A 914 15.29 -19.69 -3.11
C ASN A 914 15.01 -19.15 -4.51
N ALA A 915 16.03 -19.15 -5.37
CA ALA A 915 15.98 -18.51 -6.66
C ALA A 915 16.58 -19.37 -7.77
N LEU A 916 15.99 -19.26 -8.96
CA LEU A 916 16.42 -19.90 -10.18
C LEU A 916 16.55 -18.85 -11.28
N LEU A 917 17.75 -18.69 -11.82
CA LEU A 917 18.01 -17.86 -12.98
C LEU A 917 18.04 -18.72 -14.24
N VAL A 918 17.15 -18.46 -15.19
CA VAL A 918 17.14 -19.08 -16.51
C VAL A 918 17.70 -18.09 -17.52
N ARG A 919 18.86 -18.42 -18.11
CA ARG A 919 19.55 -17.62 -19.13
C ARG A 919 19.45 -18.28 -20.49
N PHE A 920 19.38 -17.46 -21.52
CA PHE A 920 19.32 -17.91 -22.91
C PHE A 920 20.64 -17.61 -23.65
N PRO A 921 21.01 -18.40 -24.68
CA PRO A 921 22.17 -18.13 -25.50
C PRO A 921 22.09 -16.74 -26.15
N ALA A 922 23.17 -15.95 -26.05
CA ALA A 922 23.22 -14.61 -26.63
C ALA A 922 22.91 -14.56 -28.14
N PRO A 923 23.38 -15.51 -28.99
CA PRO A 923 23.02 -15.54 -30.40
C PRO A 923 21.51 -15.69 -30.63
N TRP A 924 20.82 -16.46 -29.79
CA TRP A 924 19.37 -16.65 -29.89
C TRP A 924 18.63 -15.36 -29.51
N LEU A 925 19.01 -14.70 -28.42
CA LEU A 925 18.42 -13.42 -28.01
C LEU A 925 18.57 -12.34 -29.10
N ILE A 926 19.76 -12.23 -29.70
CA ILE A 926 20.02 -11.27 -30.79
C ILE A 926 19.13 -11.57 -32.01
N ALA A 927 18.89 -12.86 -32.31
CA ALA A 927 18.07 -13.28 -33.45
C ALA A 927 16.57 -12.97 -33.28
N LEU A 928 16.09 -12.70 -32.05
CA LEU A 928 14.68 -12.32 -31.81
C LEU A 928 14.36 -10.92 -32.36
N GLY A 929 15.34 -10.00 -32.37
CA GLY A 929 15.15 -8.61 -32.80
C GLY A 929 13.99 -7.94 -32.07
N ASP A 930 13.13 -7.25 -32.82
CA ASP A 930 11.98 -6.49 -32.29
C ASP A 930 10.91 -7.37 -31.61
N ARG A 931 10.95 -8.69 -31.80
CA ARG A 931 10.01 -9.62 -31.15
C ARG A 931 10.43 -10.05 -29.75
N SER A 932 11.65 -9.70 -29.32
CA SER A 932 12.22 -10.15 -28.04
C SER A 932 11.25 -9.95 -26.87
N ASP A 933 10.60 -8.79 -26.76
CA ASP A 933 9.68 -8.49 -25.67
C ASP A 933 8.48 -9.44 -25.62
N VAL A 934 7.85 -9.73 -26.77
CA VAL A 934 6.69 -10.63 -26.85
C VAL A 934 7.10 -12.07 -26.56
N VAL A 935 8.20 -12.53 -27.15
CA VAL A 935 8.72 -13.89 -26.95
C VAL A 935 9.09 -14.11 -25.49
N MET A 936 9.89 -13.22 -24.91
CA MET A 936 10.38 -13.35 -23.53
C MET A 936 9.25 -13.21 -22.52
N THR A 937 8.28 -12.32 -22.75
CA THR A 937 7.10 -12.19 -21.88
C THR A 937 6.22 -13.44 -21.94
N THR A 938 6.02 -14.00 -23.14
CA THR A 938 5.27 -15.25 -23.32
C THR A 938 5.97 -16.41 -22.61
N LEU A 939 7.28 -16.58 -22.81
CA LEU A 939 8.08 -17.62 -22.15
C LEU A 939 8.10 -17.45 -20.62
N GLN A 940 8.21 -16.23 -20.13
CA GLN A 940 8.17 -15.90 -18.71
C GLN A 940 6.92 -16.47 -18.05
N HIS A 941 5.74 -16.14 -18.59
CA HIS A 941 4.47 -16.56 -18.01
C HIS A 941 4.15 -18.02 -18.32
N ALA A 942 4.54 -18.54 -19.49
CA ALA A 942 4.37 -19.96 -19.83
C ALA A 942 5.16 -20.89 -18.90
N LEU A 943 6.44 -20.58 -18.65
CA LEU A 943 7.25 -21.36 -17.72
C LEU A 943 6.76 -21.24 -16.28
N ALA A 944 6.35 -20.04 -15.84
CA ALA A 944 5.76 -19.86 -14.50
C ALA A 944 4.51 -20.75 -14.32
N ARG A 945 3.57 -20.72 -15.27
CA ARG A 945 2.35 -21.56 -15.23
C ARG A 945 2.66 -23.05 -15.29
N GLY A 946 3.66 -23.44 -16.07
CA GLY A 946 4.15 -24.83 -16.13
C GLY A 946 4.71 -25.29 -14.78
N ILE A 947 5.54 -24.48 -14.12
CA ILE A 947 6.10 -24.75 -12.79
C ILE A 947 4.96 -24.88 -11.76
N GLU A 948 4.04 -23.92 -11.72
CA GLU A 948 2.90 -23.92 -10.79
C GLU A 948 2.04 -25.19 -10.97
N THR A 949 1.83 -25.62 -12.22
CA THR A 949 1.01 -26.80 -12.49
C THR A 949 1.72 -28.09 -12.08
N VAL A 950 2.97 -28.27 -12.49
CA VAL A 950 3.78 -29.48 -12.21
C VAL A 950 4.03 -29.66 -10.71
N PHE A 951 4.39 -28.59 -10.00
CA PHE A 951 4.68 -28.63 -8.57
C PHE A 951 3.48 -28.35 -7.68
N GLN A 952 2.27 -28.27 -8.28
CA GLN A 952 1.02 -28.10 -7.56
C GLN A 952 0.93 -26.82 -6.70
N LEU A 953 1.60 -25.76 -7.16
CA LEU A 953 1.63 -24.46 -6.49
C LEU A 953 0.41 -23.61 -6.89
N GLU A 954 0.04 -22.71 -6.00
CA GLU A 954 -0.91 -21.64 -6.33
C GLU A 954 -0.23 -20.48 -7.06
N GLU A 955 -1.03 -19.73 -7.83
CA GLU A 955 -0.57 -18.51 -8.49
C GLU A 955 -0.01 -17.51 -7.46
N GLY A 956 1.22 -17.05 -7.70
CA GLY A 956 1.90 -16.09 -6.83
C GLY A 956 2.78 -16.73 -5.74
N GLU A 957 2.81 -18.06 -5.61
CA GLU A 957 3.81 -18.76 -4.79
C GLU A 957 5.19 -18.79 -5.48
N ILE A 958 5.21 -18.72 -6.81
CA ILE A 958 6.40 -18.45 -7.62
C ILE A 958 6.26 -17.07 -8.26
N LEU A 959 7.29 -16.25 -8.09
CA LEU A 959 7.38 -14.96 -8.75
C LEU A 959 8.49 -15.01 -9.79
N VAL A 960 8.24 -14.39 -10.93
CA VAL A 960 9.21 -14.28 -12.02
C VAL A 960 9.39 -12.83 -12.41
N GLU A 961 10.63 -12.36 -12.39
CA GLU A 961 11.02 -11.01 -12.83
C GLU A 961 11.95 -11.14 -14.05
N PRO A 962 11.71 -10.37 -15.12
CA PRO A 962 12.65 -10.29 -16.23
C PRO A 962 13.89 -9.49 -15.81
N THR A 963 15.07 -9.95 -16.20
CA THR A 963 16.35 -9.31 -15.85
C THR A 963 17.19 -8.99 -17.09
N PRO A 964 18.01 -7.90 -17.06
CA PRO A 964 18.25 -6.98 -15.93
C PRO A 964 17.12 -5.99 -15.59
N SER A 965 16.14 -5.82 -16.48
CA SER A 965 14.99 -4.93 -16.25
C SER A 965 13.77 -5.38 -17.05
N LYS A 966 12.61 -4.74 -16.82
CA LYS A 966 11.39 -4.99 -17.61
C LYS A 966 11.49 -4.58 -19.07
N ASP A 967 12.32 -3.56 -19.35
CA ASP A 967 12.55 -3.04 -20.70
C ASP A 967 13.71 -3.79 -21.41
N SER A 968 14.35 -4.74 -20.74
CA SER A 968 15.46 -5.53 -21.27
C SER A 968 15.40 -6.94 -20.68
N ARG A 969 14.54 -7.79 -21.28
CA ARG A 969 14.25 -9.14 -20.82
C ARG A 969 15.29 -10.14 -21.36
N ASN A 970 16.52 -10.12 -20.84
CA ASN A 970 17.60 -11.00 -21.30
C ASN A 970 17.62 -12.37 -20.60
N ALA A 971 17.12 -12.42 -19.37
CA ALA A 971 17.01 -13.63 -18.57
C ALA A 971 15.73 -13.59 -17.72
N LEU A 972 15.34 -14.74 -17.19
CA LEU A 972 14.18 -14.89 -16.33
C LEU A 972 14.62 -15.32 -14.93
N PHE A 973 14.32 -14.48 -13.94
CA PHE A 973 14.67 -14.71 -12.55
C PHE A 973 13.44 -15.16 -11.77
N PHE A 974 13.36 -16.45 -11.50
CA PHE A 974 12.32 -17.07 -10.68
C PHE A 974 12.76 -17.10 -9.22
N TYR A 975 11.84 -16.78 -8.31
CA TYR A 975 12.06 -16.96 -6.88
C TYR A 975 10.76 -17.32 -6.19
N GLU A 976 10.88 -18.10 -5.12
CA GLU A 976 9.72 -18.55 -4.34
C GLU A 976 9.27 -17.39 -3.43
N ALA A 977 7.97 -17.06 -3.44
CA ALA A 977 7.45 -15.92 -2.69
C ALA A 977 7.50 -16.18 -1.18
N ALA A 978 7.17 -17.41 -0.79
CA ALA A 978 7.24 -17.88 0.58
C ALA A 978 8.69 -17.85 1.07
N GLU A 979 8.87 -17.28 2.26
CA GLU A 979 10.11 -17.45 3.01
C GLU A 979 10.21 -18.90 3.45
N GLY A 980 11.37 -19.54 3.26
CA GLY A 980 11.45 -21.00 3.31
C GLY A 980 11.48 -21.64 1.92
N GLY A 981 10.70 -21.07 1.01
CA GLY A 981 10.47 -21.68 -0.29
C GLY A 981 9.49 -22.86 -0.25
N ALA A 982 8.86 -23.14 -1.39
CA ALA A 982 8.00 -24.30 -1.56
C ALA A 982 8.81 -25.56 -1.95
N GLY A 983 10.11 -25.40 -2.23
CA GLY A 983 11.01 -26.46 -2.67
C GLY A 983 10.86 -26.80 -4.16
N ALA A 984 9.97 -26.10 -4.88
CA ALA A 984 9.69 -26.35 -6.29
C ALA A 984 10.89 -26.04 -7.18
N LEU A 985 11.61 -24.94 -6.92
CA LEU A 985 12.79 -24.58 -7.70
C LEU A 985 13.96 -25.55 -7.46
N SER A 986 14.12 -26.04 -6.23
CA SER A 986 15.11 -27.08 -5.87
C SER A 986 14.80 -28.39 -6.60
N ARG A 987 13.54 -28.83 -6.59
CA ARG A 987 13.11 -30.03 -7.32
C ARG A 987 13.26 -29.87 -8.83
N LEU A 988 12.93 -28.71 -9.38
CA LEU A 988 13.10 -28.41 -10.80
C LEU A 988 14.55 -28.54 -11.27
N ILE A 989 15.52 -28.10 -10.46
CA ILE A 989 16.94 -28.22 -10.79
C ILE A 989 17.50 -29.61 -10.50
N ASN A 990 16.96 -30.36 -9.53
CA ASN A 990 17.55 -31.63 -9.09
C ASN A 990 16.92 -32.85 -9.79
N GLU A 991 15.61 -32.86 -10.04
CA GLU A 991 14.91 -33.98 -10.67
C GLU A 991 15.25 -34.07 -12.17
N GLN A 992 15.51 -35.28 -12.67
CA GLN A 992 15.77 -35.50 -14.09
C GLN A 992 14.45 -35.44 -14.87
N GLY A 993 14.41 -34.64 -15.94
CA GLY A 993 13.20 -34.48 -16.75
C GLY A 993 12.18 -33.44 -16.23
N ALA A 994 12.44 -32.78 -15.10
CA ALA A 994 11.51 -31.78 -14.55
C ALA A 994 11.30 -30.58 -15.50
N PHE A 995 12.36 -30.06 -16.13
CA PHE A 995 12.23 -29.02 -17.17
C PHE A 995 11.41 -29.50 -18.37
N ASN A 996 11.56 -30.76 -18.76
CA ASN A 996 10.79 -31.37 -19.85
C ASN A 996 9.30 -31.41 -19.50
N ALA A 997 8.97 -31.81 -18.27
CA ALA A 997 7.61 -31.83 -17.75
C ALA A 997 7.02 -30.41 -17.68
N VAL A 998 7.77 -29.43 -17.18
CA VAL A 998 7.34 -28.01 -17.12
C VAL A 998 7.06 -27.45 -18.52
N ALA A 999 7.92 -27.71 -19.50
CA ALA A 999 7.72 -27.22 -20.86
C ALA A 999 6.53 -27.89 -21.56
N ARG A 1000 6.35 -29.20 -21.34
CA ARG A 1000 5.17 -29.93 -21.83
C ARG A 1000 3.89 -29.36 -21.21
N GLU A 1001 3.90 -29.14 -19.91
CA GLU A 1001 2.74 -28.61 -19.21
C GLU A 1001 2.45 -27.17 -19.62
N ALA A 1002 3.46 -26.34 -19.87
CA ALA A 1002 3.28 -25.00 -20.42
C ALA A 1002 2.53 -25.04 -21.78
N LEU A 1003 2.86 -25.99 -22.66
CA LEU A 1003 2.14 -26.22 -23.93
C LEU A 1003 0.70 -26.69 -23.71
N SER A 1004 0.49 -27.62 -22.76
CA SER A 1004 -0.85 -28.09 -22.36
C SER A 1004 -1.72 -26.93 -21.84
N VAL A 1005 -1.19 -26.12 -20.93
CA VAL A 1005 -1.83 -24.93 -20.37
C VAL A 1005 -2.17 -23.91 -21.46
N MET A 1006 -1.36 -23.80 -22.52
CA MET A 1006 -1.66 -22.98 -23.70
C MET A 1006 -2.73 -23.55 -24.63
N HIS A 1007 -3.46 -24.58 -24.19
CA HIS A 1007 -4.55 -25.27 -24.91
C HIS A 1007 -4.10 -26.07 -26.13
N TYR A 1008 -2.87 -26.58 -26.16
CA TYR A 1008 -2.46 -27.52 -27.20
C TYR A 1008 -2.79 -28.96 -26.79
N THR A 1009 -3.28 -29.75 -27.74
CA THR A 1009 -3.65 -31.15 -27.46
C THR A 1009 -2.41 -32.02 -27.24
N ASP A 1010 -2.49 -32.96 -26.30
CA ASP A 1010 -1.39 -33.91 -25.99
C ASP A 1010 -0.86 -34.63 -27.24
N ALA A 1011 -1.76 -35.02 -28.16
CA ALA A 1011 -1.39 -35.66 -29.42
C ALA A 1011 -0.51 -34.73 -30.28
N SER A 1012 -0.92 -33.46 -30.42
CA SER A 1012 -0.17 -32.48 -31.20
C SER A 1012 1.16 -32.08 -30.55
N ILE A 1013 1.22 -32.07 -29.21
CA ILE A 1013 2.45 -31.80 -28.46
C ILE A 1013 3.47 -32.91 -28.71
N GLY A 1014 3.05 -34.17 -28.69
CA GLY A 1014 3.90 -35.31 -29.03
C GLY A 1014 4.44 -35.24 -30.47
N ASP A 1015 3.60 -34.81 -31.40
CA ASP A 1015 3.93 -34.66 -32.82
C ASP A 1015 4.88 -33.48 -33.12
N ALA A 1016 4.81 -32.41 -32.33
CA ALA A 1016 5.59 -31.19 -32.52
C ALA A 1016 7.10 -31.42 -32.38
N ARG A 1017 7.53 -32.47 -31.67
CA ARG A 1017 8.95 -32.84 -31.52
C ARG A 1017 9.69 -32.98 -32.85
N GLY A 1018 9.05 -33.53 -33.88
CA GLY A 1018 9.67 -33.76 -35.19
C GLY A 1018 9.20 -32.81 -36.30
N ARG A 1019 8.09 -32.10 -36.09
CA ARG A 1019 7.42 -31.28 -37.11
C ARG A 1019 7.41 -29.78 -36.79
N GLY A 1020 7.96 -29.38 -35.64
CA GLY A 1020 8.06 -28.00 -35.20
C GLY A 1020 6.73 -27.40 -34.72
N PRO A 1021 6.71 -26.08 -34.43
CA PRO A 1021 5.55 -25.40 -33.83
C PRO A 1021 4.24 -25.53 -34.62
N ARG A 1022 4.31 -25.63 -35.95
CA ARG A 1022 3.13 -25.71 -36.83
C ARG A 1022 2.33 -26.99 -36.70
N ALA A 1023 2.91 -28.03 -36.09
CA ALA A 1023 2.20 -29.27 -35.81
C ALA A 1023 1.32 -29.19 -34.55
N LEU A 1024 1.48 -28.14 -33.74
CA LEU A 1024 0.65 -27.91 -32.57
C LEU A 1024 -0.78 -27.57 -32.99
N ALA A 1025 -1.75 -28.33 -32.47
CA ALA A 1025 -3.16 -28.15 -32.73
C ALA A 1025 -3.84 -27.73 -31.42
N ALA A 1026 -4.52 -26.59 -31.45
CA ALA A 1026 -5.30 -26.13 -30.32
C ALA A 1026 -6.47 -27.10 -30.05
N ALA A 1027 -6.82 -27.30 -28.79
CA ALA A 1027 -7.99 -28.07 -28.39
C ALA A 1027 -9.29 -27.39 -28.87
N ASP A 1028 -10.33 -28.17 -29.12
CA ASP A 1028 -11.62 -27.66 -29.66
C ASP A 1028 -12.29 -26.63 -28.74
N ASP A 1029 -12.00 -26.66 -27.44
CA ASP A 1029 -12.51 -25.74 -26.44
C ASP A 1029 -11.63 -24.50 -26.23
N ALA A 1030 -10.53 -24.37 -26.98
CA ALA A 1030 -9.60 -23.24 -26.92
C ALA A 1030 -10.19 -22.00 -27.61
N ARG A 1031 -10.90 -21.16 -26.85
CA ARG A 1031 -11.55 -19.94 -27.38
C ARG A 1031 -10.65 -18.70 -27.46
N CYS A 1032 -9.40 -18.78 -27.00
CA CYS A 1032 -8.50 -17.63 -26.93
C CYS A 1032 -7.47 -17.60 -28.08
N VAL A 1033 -7.12 -16.39 -28.54
CA VAL A 1033 -6.09 -16.20 -29.58
C VAL A 1033 -4.72 -16.07 -28.92
N ALA A 1034 -4.37 -14.89 -28.40
CA ALA A 1034 -3.07 -14.62 -27.78
C ALA A 1034 -2.94 -15.14 -26.33
N GLY A 1035 -4.03 -15.14 -25.56
CA GLY A 1035 -4.04 -15.66 -24.18
C GLY A 1035 -5.41 -15.53 -23.50
N CYS A 1036 -5.61 -16.25 -22.41
CA CYS A 1036 -6.74 -16.13 -21.49
C CYS A 1036 -6.35 -16.59 -20.07
N TYR A 1037 -7.27 -16.44 -19.11
CA TYR A 1037 -7.05 -16.81 -17.71
C TYR A 1037 -7.02 -18.32 -17.43
N ARG A 1038 -7.34 -19.17 -18.43
CA ARG A 1038 -7.07 -20.61 -18.36
C ARG A 1038 -5.66 -20.98 -18.81
N CYS A 1039 -4.97 -20.08 -19.51
CA CYS A 1039 -3.62 -20.31 -20.01
C CYS A 1039 -2.58 -19.42 -19.33
N LEU A 1040 -2.17 -18.32 -19.97
CA LEU A 1040 -1.04 -17.48 -19.57
C LEU A 1040 -1.44 -16.20 -18.82
N LEU A 1041 -2.69 -15.74 -18.92
CA LEU A 1041 -3.10 -14.53 -18.21
C LEU A 1041 -3.39 -14.89 -16.74
N SER A 1042 -2.92 -14.07 -15.82
CA SER A 1042 -3.15 -14.22 -14.38
C SER A 1042 -3.52 -12.89 -13.76
N TYR A 1043 -3.96 -12.94 -12.50
CA TYR A 1043 -4.24 -11.73 -11.72
C TYR A 1043 -2.98 -10.87 -11.56
N PHE A 1044 -1.79 -11.48 -11.48
CA PHE A 1044 -0.53 -10.81 -11.16
C PHE A 1044 0.22 -10.24 -12.37
N ASN A 1045 -0.06 -10.70 -13.59
CA ASN A 1045 0.64 -10.26 -14.80
C ASN A 1045 -0.16 -9.31 -15.70
N GLN A 1046 -1.22 -8.67 -15.17
CA GLN A 1046 -2.03 -7.67 -15.89
C GLN A 1046 -1.23 -6.62 -16.68
N PRO A 1047 -0.12 -6.06 -16.17
CA PRO A 1047 0.68 -5.09 -16.92
C PRO A 1047 1.33 -5.64 -18.20
N ASP A 1048 1.48 -6.96 -18.30
CA ASP A 1048 2.14 -7.66 -19.41
C ASP A 1048 1.13 -8.25 -20.41
N HIS A 1049 -0.18 -8.15 -20.17
CA HIS A 1049 -1.22 -8.84 -20.98
C HIS A 1049 -1.13 -8.54 -22.48
N GLU A 1050 -0.79 -7.31 -22.85
CA GLU A 1050 -0.66 -6.90 -24.26
C GLU A 1050 0.58 -7.49 -24.95
N GLN A 1051 1.55 -8.00 -24.18
CA GLN A 1051 2.82 -8.57 -24.68
C GLN A 1051 2.82 -10.11 -24.68
N ILE A 1052 1.72 -10.75 -24.25
CA ILE A 1052 1.60 -12.21 -24.20
C ILE A 1052 0.96 -12.72 -25.50
N ASP A 1053 1.63 -13.63 -26.20
CA ASP A 1053 1.09 -14.33 -27.36
C ASP A 1053 1.47 -15.81 -27.37
N ARG A 1054 0.52 -16.67 -26.96
CA ARG A 1054 0.69 -18.13 -26.95
C ARG A 1054 0.94 -18.74 -28.33
N GLN A 1055 0.65 -18.01 -29.42
CA GLN A 1055 0.83 -18.50 -30.79
C GLN A 1055 2.16 -18.09 -31.41
N ASP A 1056 3.01 -17.34 -30.69
CA ASP A 1056 4.30 -16.92 -31.23
C ASP A 1056 5.20 -18.14 -31.54
N GLU A 1057 5.57 -18.29 -32.82
CA GLU A 1057 6.32 -19.46 -33.30
C GLU A 1057 7.69 -19.61 -32.62
N GLN A 1058 8.35 -18.51 -32.20
CA GLN A 1058 9.68 -18.57 -31.56
C GLN A 1058 9.58 -18.99 -30.09
N ALA A 1059 8.57 -18.52 -29.37
CA ALA A 1059 8.29 -18.98 -28.01
C ALA A 1059 7.91 -20.47 -28.00
N LEU A 1060 7.05 -20.90 -28.93
CA LEU A 1060 6.64 -22.30 -29.07
C LEU A 1060 7.81 -23.21 -29.45
N ASP A 1061 8.67 -22.79 -30.37
CA ASP A 1061 9.88 -23.54 -30.75
C ASP A 1061 10.77 -23.80 -29.54
N LEU A 1062 11.05 -22.76 -28.74
CA LEU A 1062 11.88 -22.91 -27.55
C LEU A 1062 11.26 -23.86 -26.52
N LEU A 1063 9.94 -23.82 -26.31
CA LEU A 1063 9.25 -24.75 -25.40
C LEU A 1063 9.28 -26.20 -25.91
N ILE A 1064 9.11 -26.41 -27.22
CA ILE A 1064 9.24 -27.74 -27.84
C ILE A 1064 10.66 -28.27 -27.67
N ARG A 1065 11.67 -27.42 -27.87
CA ARG A 1065 13.07 -27.79 -27.64
C ARG A 1065 13.32 -28.12 -26.18
N LEU A 1066 12.82 -27.30 -25.24
CA LEU A 1066 12.94 -27.53 -23.80
C LEU A 1066 12.25 -28.82 -23.33
N MET A 1067 11.09 -29.15 -23.89
CA MET A 1067 10.38 -30.41 -23.66
C MET A 1067 11.22 -31.64 -24.02
N ASN A 1068 12.16 -31.50 -24.97
CA ASN A 1068 13.03 -32.58 -25.43
C ASN A 1068 14.48 -32.41 -25.00
N ALA A 1069 14.76 -31.45 -24.11
CA ALA A 1069 16.12 -31.14 -23.70
C ALA A 1069 16.76 -32.30 -22.95
N ARG A 1070 18.05 -32.50 -23.20
CA ARG A 1070 18.95 -33.26 -22.34
C ARG A 1070 19.52 -32.29 -21.32
N SER A 1071 19.54 -32.71 -20.06
CA SER A 1071 20.16 -31.96 -18.98
C SER A 1071 21.54 -32.51 -18.66
N ALA A 1072 22.58 -31.71 -18.84
CA ALA A 1072 23.89 -32.00 -18.29
C ALA A 1072 24.09 -31.18 -17.02
N SER A 1073 24.41 -31.85 -15.90
CA SER A 1073 24.90 -31.15 -14.72
C SER A 1073 26.26 -30.59 -15.06
N THR A 1074 26.40 -29.27 -15.04
CA THR A 1074 27.73 -28.69 -14.86
C THR A 1074 28.07 -28.96 -13.41
N ALA A 1075 29.00 -29.87 -13.15
CA ALA A 1075 29.62 -29.93 -11.83
C ALA A 1075 30.02 -28.49 -11.50
N SER A 1076 29.43 -27.93 -10.45
CA SER A 1076 29.95 -26.72 -9.86
C SER A 1076 31.41 -27.03 -9.58
N SER A 1077 32.32 -26.47 -10.38
CA SER A 1077 33.58 -26.09 -9.80
C SER A 1077 33.17 -25.09 -8.73
N ALA A 1078 33.02 -25.60 -7.50
CA ALA A 1078 33.48 -24.84 -6.36
C ALA A 1078 34.78 -24.18 -6.84
N PRO A 1079 34.96 -22.85 -6.70
CA PRO A 1079 36.26 -22.31 -6.96
C PRO A 1079 37.23 -23.16 -6.14
N CYS A 1080 38.16 -23.84 -6.80
CA CYS A 1080 39.34 -24.37 -6.14
C CYS A 1080 40.07 -23.10 -5.67
N GLY A 1081 39.67 -22.59 -4.50
CA GLY A 1081 39.67 -21.15 -4.26
C GLY A 1081 39.84 -20.75 -2.81
N ASP A 1082 39.68 -21.65 -1.85
CA ASP A 1082 40.06 -21.36 -0.45
C ASP A 1082 41.45 -21.90 -0.10
N GLU A 1083 41.89 -23.01 -0.69
CA GLU A 1083 43.20 -23.62 -0.35
C GLU A 1083 44.40 -22.96 -1.04
N LEU A 1084 44.18 -22.19 -2.12
CA LEU A 1084 45.22 -21.54 -2.94
C LEU A 1084 45.24 -20.00 -2.80
N LEU A 1085 44.52 -19.43 -1.83
CA LEU A 1085 44.42 -17.97 -1.58
C LEU A 1085 45.79 -17.27 -1.45
N ASN A 1086 46.82 -17.98 -0.99
CA ASN A 1086 48.16 -17.46 -0.80
C ASN A 1086 49.06 -17.57 -2.05
N CYS A 1087 48.58 -18.19 -3.13
CA CYS A 1087 49.27 -18.28 -4.40
C CYS A 1087 48.80 -17.15 -5.34
N PRO A 1088 49.69 -16.54 -6.15
CA PRO A 1088 49.25 -15.65 -7.23
C PRO A 1088 48.32 -16.39 -8.20
N ALA A 1089 47.43 -15.67 -8.89
CA ALA A 1089 46.54 -16.28 -9.88
C ALA A 1089 47.33 -16.99 -11.00
N PRO A 1090 46.92 -18.20 -11.43
CA PRO A 1090 47.52 -18.86 -12.59
C PRO A 1090 47.25 -18.05 -13.88
N ASP A 1091 48.06 -18.27 -14.91
CA ASP A 1091 47.87 -17.62 -16.20
C ASP A 1091 46.55 -18.06 -16.86
N THR A 1092 45.90 -17.12 -17.57
CA THR A 1092 44.58 -17.31 -18.18
C THR A 1092 44.54 -18.35 -19.31
N GLU A 1093 45.65 -18.54 -20.03
CA GLU A 1093 45.77 -19.60 -21.03
C GLU A 1093 46.30 -20.89 -20.40
N PRO A 1094 45.57 -22.02 -20.43
CA PRO A 1094 46.09 -23.28 -19.90
C PRO A 1094 47.27 -23.79 -20.74
N LEU A 1095 48.20 -24.52 -20.10
CA LEU A 1095 49.31 -25.15 -20.82
C LEU A 1095 48.87 -26.53 -21.35
N VAL A 1096 48.95 -26.72 -22.67
CA VAL A 1096 48.66 -28.02 -23.28
C VAL A 1096 49.96 -28.79 -23.50
N VAL A 1097 50.04 -30.00 -22.94
CA VAL A 1097 51.16 -30.93 -23.13
C VAL A 1097 50.60 -32.27 -23.59
N GLY A 1098 50.79 -32.59 -24.88
CA GLY A 1098 50.12 -33.72 -25.51
C GLY A 1098 48.60 -33.50 -25.54
N ASN A 1099 47.85 -34.45 -25.00
CA ASN A 1099 46.38 -34.37 -24.86
C ASN A 1099 45.93 -33.87 -23.47
N ILE A 1100 46.85 -33.39 -22.62
CA ILE A 1100 46.54 -32.96 -21.25
C ILE A 1100 46.57 -31.45 -21.17
N THR A 1101 45.45 -30.86 -20.71
CA THR A 1101 45.30 -29.43 -20.47
C THR A 1101 45.57 -29.13 -19.00
N LEU A 1102 46.55 -28.25 -18.73
CA LEU A 1102 46.94 -27.85 -17.37
C LEU A 1102 46.42 -26.43 -17.08
N PRO A 1103 45.35 -26.29 -16.26
CA PRO A 1103 44.76 -24.99 -15.93
C PRO A 1103 45.57 -24.21 -14.88
N LEU A 1104 46.38 -24.87 -14.05
CA LEU A 1104 47.20 -24.22 -13.04
C LEU A 1104 48.65 -24.10 -13.55
N ILE A 1105 48.94 -23.03 -14.28
CA ILE A 1105 50.28 -22.73 -14.81
C ILE A 1105 50.68 -21.29 -14.49
N TRP A 1106 51.91 -21.12 -14.03
CA TRP A 1106 52.56 -19.83 -13.83
C TRP A 1106 53.80 -19.76 -14.72
N ARG A 1107 53.63 -19.35 -15.98
CA ARG A 1107 54.71 -19.34 -17.00
C ARG A 1107 55.91 -18.51 -16.57
N LYS A 1108 55.66 -17.39 -15.87
CA LYS A 1108 56.73 -16.53 -15.33
C LYS A 1108 57.63 -17.27 -14.33
N CYS A 1109 57.04 -18.11 -13.49
CA CYS A 1109 57.76 -18.89 -12.49
C CYS A 1109 58.22 -20.26 -13.01
N ARG A 1110 57.77 -20.65 -14.22
CA ARG A 1110 57.90 -22.01 -14.76
C ARG A 1110 57.42 -23.08 -13.77
N VAL A 1111 56.28 -22.83 -13.13
CA VAL A 1111 55.64 -23.77 -12.21
C VAL A 1111 54.26 -24.13 -12.73
N ALA A 1112 53.90 -25.41 -12.71
CA ALA A 1112 52.56 -25.90 -12.96
C ALA A 1112 52.08 -26.73 -11.77
N ALA A 1113 50.78 -26.76 -11.53
CA ALA A 1113 50.17 -27.66 -10.55
C ALA A 1113 49.12 -28.55 -11.22
N VAL A 1114 48.97 -29.78 -10.74
CA VAL A 1114 47.94 -30.70 -11.24
C VAL A 1114 47.42 -31.57 -10.10
N GLU A 1115 46.13 -31.91 -10.13
CA GLU A 1115 45.54 -32.87 -9.21
C GLU A 1115 46.15 -34.26 -9.40
N GLY A 1116 46.33 -35.01 -8.30
CA GLY A 1116 47.07 -36.27 -8.25
C GLY A 1116 46.62 -37.31 -9.28
N ASN A 1117 45.34 -37.31 -9.63
CA ASN A 1117 44.75 -38.22 -10.61
C ASN A 1117 45.21 -37.96 -12.06
N PHE A 1118 45.82 -36.81 -12.34
CA PHE A 1118 46.27 -36.40 -13.67
C PHE A 1118 47.80 -36.36 -13.81
N ALA A 1119 48.55 -36.74 -12.77
CA ALA A 1119 50.01 -36.77 -12.77
C ALA A 1119 50.54 -38.08 -13.38
N SER A 1120 50.71 -38.15 -14.70
CA SER A 1120 51.36 -39.28 -15.36
C SER A 1120 52.89 -39.12 -15.45
N ASN A 1121 53.64 -40.22 -15.48
CA ASN A 1121 55.10 -40.18 -15.65
C ASN A 1121 55.53 -39.52 -16.98
N GLU A 1122 54.71 -39.63 -18.03
CA GLU A 1122 54.93 -38.94 -19.30
C GLU A 1122 54.76 -37.42 -19.18
N LEU A 1123 53.74 -36.95 -18.46
CA LEU A 1123 53.49 -35.53 -18.21
C LEU A 1123 54.62 -34.90 -17.39
N ILE A 1124 55.05 -35.59 -16.32
CA ILE A 1124 56.17 -35.16 -15.47
C ILE A 1124 57.45 -35.05 -16.31
N GLY A 1125 57.73 -36.04 -17.16
CA GLY A 1125 58.88 -36.03 -18.06
C GLY A 1125 58.84 -34.89 -19.08
N ALA A 1126 57.68 -34.66 -19.71
CA ALA A 1126 57.49 -33.63 -20.73
C ALA A 1126 57.60 -32.20 -20.17
N LEU A 1127 57.07 -31.95 -18.97
CA LEU A 1127 57.21 -30.65 -18.29
C LEU A 1127 58.64 -30.42 -17.81
N LYS A 1128 59.30 -31.45 -17.28
CA LYS A 1128 60.71 -31.38 -16.86
C LYS A 1128 61.64 -31.08 -18.04
N ALA A 1129 61.40 -31.68 -19.21
CA ALA A 1129 62.14 -31.39 -20.45
C ALA A 1129 61.95 -29.93 -20.92
N LYS A 1130 60.80 -29.31 -20.63
CA LYS A 1130 60.51 -27.90 -20.89
C LYS A 1130 60.98 -26.95 -19.77
N GLY A 1131 61.63 -27.48 -18.73
CA GLY A 1131 62.11 -26.70 -17.58
C GLY A 1131 60.98 -26.14 -16.70
N VAL A 1132 59.79 -26.78 -16.73
CA VAL A 1132 58.64 -26.43 -15.88
C VAL A 1132 58.58 -27.40 -14.70
N ARG A 1133 58.58 -26.86 -13.47
CA ARG A 1133 58.40 -27.62 -12.24
C ARG A 1133 56.92 -27.96 -12.08
N LEU A 1134 56.58 -29.25 -12.01
CA LEU A 1134 55.23 -29.72 -11.72
C LEU A 1134 55.09 -30.02 -10.23
N ILE A 1135 54.03 -29.50 -9.61
CA ILE A 1135 53.62 -29.82 -8.24
C ILE A 1135 52.33 -30.63 -8.31
N VAL A 1136 52.34 -31.79 -7.68
CA VAL A 1136 51.21 -32.71 -7.69
C VAL A 1136 50.40 -32.51 -6.42
N LEU A 1137 49.15 -32.07 -6.56
CA LEU A 1137 48.23 -31.90 -5.45
C LEU A 1137 47.65 -33.27 -5.10
N SER A 1138 48.10 -33.83 -3.98
CA SER A 1138 47.62 -35.14 -3.51
C SER A 1138 46.12 -35.10 -3.16
N ASN A 1139 45.47 -36.27 -3.24
CA ASN A 1139 44.12 -36.46 -2.69
C ASN A 1139 44.15 -36.74 -1.17
N ASP A 1140 45.33 -37.05 -0.62
CA ASP A 1140 45.54 -37.19 0.83
C ASP A 1140 45.71 -35.81 1.49
N ALA A 1141 44.98 -35.55 2.57
CA ALA A 1141 44.85 -34.21 3.15
C ALA A 1141 46.17 -33.64 3.71
N ASP A 1142 47.01 -34.46 4.35
CA ASP A 1142 48.29 -34.03 4.92
C ASP A 1142 49.36 -33.84 3.82
N ALA A 1143 49.38 -34.74 2.83
CA ALA A 1143 50.24 -34.58 1.65
C ALA A 1143 49.83 -33.38 0.78
N ARG A 1144 48.52 -33.08 0.70
CA ARG A 1144 48.00 -31.93 -0.05
C ARG A 1144 48.42 -30.60 0.56
N LYS A 1145 48.33 -30.44 1.89
CA LYS A 1145 48.84 -29.26 2.59
C LYS A 1145 50.34 -29.04 2.33
N THR A 1146 51.11 -30.11 2.31
CA THR A 1146 52.55 -30.06 2.03
C THR A 1146 52.83 -29.63 0.58
N ALA A 1147 52.08 -30.18 -0.39
CA ALA A 1147 52.19 -29.80 -1.80
C ALA A 1147 51.79 -28.33 -2.06
N ILE A 1148 50.78 -27.82 -1.34
CA ILE A 1148 50.37 -26.41 -1.42
C ILE A 1148 51.44 -25.49 -0.83
N ALA A 1149 52.03 -25.84 0.32
CA ALA A 1149 53.14 -25.08 0.89
C ALA A 1149 54.37 -25.05 -0.04
N GLU A 1150 54.65 -26.15 -0.73
CA GLU A 1150 55.69 -26.23 -1.75
C GLU A 1150 55.38 -25.35 -2.97
N LEU A 1151 54.10 -25.29 -3.39
CA LEU A 1151 53.62 -24.43 -4.46
C LEU A 1151 53.76 -22.96 -4.10
N GLU A 1152 53.34 -22.56 -2.91
CA GLU A 1152 53.53 -21.20 -2.41
C GLU A 1152 55.01 -20.80 -2.40
N ALA A 1153 55.88 -21.67 -1.90
CA ALA A 1153 57.33 -21.41 -1.85
C ALA A 1153 57.93 -21.27 -3.26
N ALA A 1154 57.52 -22.11 -4.20
CA ALA A 1154 57.98 -22.07 -5.58
C ALA A 1154 57.52 -20.80 -6.33
N LEU A 1155 56.34 -20.27 -5.99
CA LEU A 1155 55.79 -19.04 -6.58
C LEU A 1155 56.34 -17.77 -5.93
N LYS A 1156 56.72 -17.79 -4.64
CA LYS A 1156 57.36 -16.66 -3.94
C LYS A 1156 58.82 -16.42 -4.37
N GLY A 1157 59.49 -17.40 -4.96
CA GLY A 1157 60.92 -17.34 -5.31
C GLY A 1157 61.31 -16.45 -6.51
N VAL A 1158 60.38 -15.75 -7.17
CA VAL A 1158 60.65 -14.94 -8.38
C VAL A 1158 59.99 -13.54 -8.34
N SER A 1159 59.56 -13.07 -7.16
CA SER A 1159 59.25 -11.65 -6.95
C SER A 1159 60.50 -10.90 -6.44
N ALA A 1160 61.51 -10.79 -7.30
CA ALA A 1160 62.59 -9.81 -7.20
C ALA A 1160 62.89 -9.29 -8.61
#